data_AF-A0A970ADR9-F1
#
_entry.id   AF-A0A970ADR9-F1
#
_cell.length_a   1.000
_cell.length_b   1.000
_cell.length_c   1.000
_cell.angle_alpha   90.00
_cell.angle_beta   90.00
_cell.angle_gamma   90.00
#
_symmetry.space_group_name_H-M   'P 1'
#
loop_
_entity.id
_entity.type
_entity.pdbx_description
1 polymer ?
#
loop_
_entity_poly.entity_id
_entity_poly.type
_entity_poly.pdbx_seq_one_letter_code
_entity_poly.pdbx_strand_id
1 'polypeptide(L)'
;NAGFFAGFIQRKSIILPSNQGFKVAVKHFKVSGPWGSSPVQLVISGLNGKARVFLNGIDEVNYLGELEGWGSTVSLDIPSTMLDYSQDNILYLEMFPSSMQQRKLLGWLWPEQGKITGRIELEAVPETTIDVAQTTVSFSPQEQQLAVNVSLKHHLTLKNGPWSLSGVIKDQDHIVAECVLPFDTTGEYEQKVNLIFNLPEVKLWSPDNPSLYQLDLKVINKQGQTDQVQMPLGINYCSGTVSAWAYNGQQMPVQTRIITAEQAYKLRNERQVDSFLTTAKSAGYNVIYFMGFIPDESWLFAADRIGLGVWLELPVSFVPEQRIPLIVEFESLFMMAGRHPSVMAWTLGKGLNNSLSTINYQQGIEQQLSPQPVYNLNLFAAGQDLNDDSQLILGVEGFSGSWGRAEYFNNSDPAGPLIGETNWRGQKIIAIGWLVWLMLLSFQNFRAPNWKYRDIFEPNPKRGIRRAFFWRCLCVWAKYAAWAGIMTSILFLTFSPPPWFPYDLSWLTALQQQQPLLIWLFLTSLLLLLRLFQVGLAATCFPGPPGTVALCCWLDNKHGWTLMLGLTWVLLVYNHYYWFIPPLLYVLTAIILLPRRARRVRKAGGKYLRLALLPLTVTLVVGGALLWHYSDLAYLAWLMDLKLNPMLEVLKLKFTSW
;
A
#
# COMPACT_ATOMS: atom_id res chain seq x y z
N ASN A 1 -38.72 -26.64 -26.79
CA ASN A 1 -37.28 -26.73 -27.08
C ASN A 1 -36.71 -25.34 -27.13
N ALA A 2 -35.74 -25.05 -26.25
CA ALA A 2 -35.28 -23.74 -25.73
C ALA A 2 -36.07 -23.24 -24.50
N GLY A 3 -35.51 -23.43 -23.30
CA GLY A 3 -35.88 -22.72 -22.06
C GLY A 3 -34.64 -21.93 -21.59
N PHE A 4 -34.66 -20.61 -21.39
CA PHE A 4 -35.22 -19.89 -20.23
C PHE A 4 -34.80 -20.62 -18.94
N PHE A 5 -33.72 -20.27 -18.22
CA PHE A 5 -33.34 -18.98 -17.65
C PHE A 5 -31.80 -18.83 -17.55
N ALA A 6 -31.23 -17.80 -18.17
CA ALA A 6 -29.89 -17.28 -17.85
C ALA A 6 -29.82 -15.81 -18.27
N GLY A 7 -30.82 -15.04 -17.86
CA GLY A 7 -30.78 -13.59 -17.95
C GLY A 7 -30.10 -13.05 -16.70
N PHE A 8 -28.77 -13.04 -16.65
CA PHE A 8 -28.11 -11.96 -15.92
C PHE A 8 -28.65 -10.69 -16.55
N ILE A 9 -29.59 -10.02 -15.87
CA ILE A 9 -30.02 -8.69 -16.28
C ILE A 9 -28.74 -7.88 -16.25
N GLN A 10 -28.16 -7.62 -17.42
CA GLN A 10 -27.07 -6.69 -17.60
C GLN A 10 -27.69 -5.30 -17.39
N ARG A 11 -28.00 -4.99 -16.13
CA ARG A 11 -28.27 -3.63 -15.67
C ARG A 11 -27.04 -2.83 -16.09
N LYS A 12 -27.23 -1.62 -16.62
CA LYS A 12 -26.13 -0.72 -17.01
C LYS A 12 -25.25 -0.45 -15.78
N SER A 13 -24.29 -1.33 -15.52
CA SER A 13 -23.31 -1.18 -14.46
C SER A 13 -22.29 -0.17 -14.94
N ILE A 14 -22.19 0.96 -14.26
CA ILE A 14 -21.02 1.82 -14.42
C ILE A 14 -19.87 1.03 -13.81
N ILE A 15 -18.97 0.55 -14.66
CA ILE A 15 -17.71 -0.04 -14.20
C ILE A 15 -16.82 1.15 -13.86
N LEU A 16 -16.64 1.40 -12.57
CA LEU A 16 -15.60 2.33 -12.13
C LEU A 16 -14.23 1.71 -12.50
N PRO A 17 -13.29 2.47 -13.09
CA PRO A 17 -11.97 1.94 -13.41
C PRO A 17 -11.26 1.55 -12.11
N SER A 18 -11.17 0.24 -11.84
CA SER A 18 -10.80 -0.31 -10.52
C SER A 18 -9.32 -0.12 -10.15
N ASN A 19 -8.47 0.28 -11.11
CA ASN A 19 -7.06 0.55 -10.86
C ASN A 19 -6.81 1.96 -10.30
N GLN A 20 -7.74 2.90 -10.50
CA GLN A 20 -7.59 4.29 -10.10
C GLN A 20 -8.40 4.55 -8.84
N GLY A 21 -7.73 4.98 -7.78
CA GLY A 21 -8.43 5.57 -6.65
C GLY A 21 -9.06 6.90 -7.06
N PHE A 22 -10.10 7.29 -6.33
CA PHE A 22 -10.74 8.58 -6.49
C PHE A 22 -10.96 9.21 -5.12
N LYS A 23 -11.17 10.52 -5.07
CA LYS A 23 -11.49 11.24 -3.82
C LYS A 23 -12.98 11.41 -3.61
N VAL A 24 -13.71 11.73 -4.68
CA VAL A 24 -15.15 11.96 -4.62
C VAL A 24 -15.81 11.32 -5.83
N ALA A 25 -16.88 10.58 -5.61
CA ALA A 25 -17.79 10.14 -6.66
C ALA A 25 -19.19 10.71 -6.40
N VAL A 26 -19.84 11.15 -7.47
CA VAL A 26 -21.18 11.72 -7.42
C VAL A 26 -22.07 10.99 -8.42
N LYS A 27 -23.25 10.58 -7.98
CA LYS A 27 -24.22 9.91 -8.85
C LYS A 27 -25.62 10.47 -8.67
N HIS A 28 -26.19 10.93 -9.77
CA HIS A 28 -27.61 11.28 -9.86
C HIS A 28 -28.44 10.04 -10.20
N PHE A 29 -29.55 9.85 -9.51
CA PHE A 29 -30.47 8.74 -9.74
C PHE A 29 -31.91 9.11 -9.38
N LYS A 30 -32.87 8.49 -10.06
CA LYS A 30 -34.31 8.59 -9.74
C LYS A 30 -34.75 7.33 -9.02
N VAL A 31 -35.55 7.51 -7.99
CA VAL A 31 -36.21 6.41 -7.28
C VAL A 31 -37.67 6.33 -7.71
N SER A 32 -38.16 5.12 -7.98
CA SER A 32 -39.55 4.91 -8.34
C SER A 32 -40.45 4.84 -7.09
N GLY A 33 -41.69 5.30 -7.18
CA GLY A 33 -42.68 5.26 -6.08
C GLY A 33 -42.83 3.92 -5.32
N PRO A 34 -42.72 2.72 -5.96
CA PRO A 34 -42.79 1.43 -5.27
C PRO A 34 -41.71 1.21 -4.20
N TRP A 35 -40.61 1.98 -4.21
CA TRP A 35 -39.56 1.87 -3.20
C TRP A 35 -39.94 2.55 -1.88
N GLY A 36 -40.94 3.45 -1.89
CA GLY A 36 -41.33 4.21 -0.70
C GLY A 36 -41.85 3.37 0.47
N SER A 37 -42.28 2.13 0.19
CA SER A 37 -42.74 1.17 1.20
C SER A 37 -41.67 0.16 1.62
N SER A 38 -40.49 0.17 0.99
CA SER A 38 -39.42 -0.80 1.23
C SER A 38 -38.23 -0.11 1.89
N PRO A 39 -37.55 -0.75 2.85
CA PRO A 39 -36.20 -0.34 3.23
C PRO A 39 -35.27 -0.36 1.99
N VAL A 40 -34.31 0.56 1.98
CA VAL A 40 -33.33 0.69 0.90
C VAL A 40 -31.94 0.50 1.51
N GLN A 41 -31.09 -0.28 0.86
CA GLN A 41 -29.69 -0.44 1.26
C GLN A 41 -28.74 -0.10 0.12
N LEU A 42 -27.62 0.55 0.45
CA LEU A 42 -26.48 0.76 -0.42
C LEU A 42 -25.47 -0.36 -0.19
N VAL A 43 -25.15 -1.12 -1.23
CA VAL A 43 -24.19 -2.21 -1.20
C VAL A 43 -22.97 -1.81 -2.05
N ILE A 44 -21.79 -1.83 -1.45
CA ILE A 44 -20.52 -1.58 -2.12
C ILE A 44 -19.68 -2.85 -2.03
N SER A 45 -19.48 -3.53 -3.16
CA SER A 45 -18.58 -4.68 -3.25
C SER A 45 -17.16 -4.22 -3.51
N GLY A 46 -16.18 -4.81 -2.83
CA GLY A 46 -14.77 -4.52 -3.10
C GLY A 46 -14.33 -3.14 -2.63
N LEU A 47 -14.82 -2.67 -1.48
CA LEU A 47 -14.39 -1.40 -0.90
C LEU A 47 -12.99 -1.56 -0.30
N ASN A 48 -12.00 -0.85 -0.80
CA ASN A 48 -10.65 -0.79 -0.25
C ASN A 48 -10.34 0.64 0.19
N GLY A 49 -10.49 0.90 1.49
CA GLY A 49 -10.44 2.24 2.05
C GLY A 49 -11.65 2.56 2.92
N LYS A 50 -11.80 3.85 3.21
CA LYS A 50 -12.94 4.39 3.94
C LYS A 50 -13.81 5.21 2.99
N ALA A 51 -15.12 5.06 3.09
CA ALA A 51 -16.09 5.79 2.28
C ALA A 51 -17.10 6.49 3.21
N ARG A 52 -17.19 7.81 3.10
CA ARG A 52 -18.28 8.59 3.69
C ARG A 52 -19.38 8.78 2.68
N VAL A 53 -20.61 8.46 3.07
CA VAL A 53 -21.78 8.46 2.21
C VAL A 53 -22.70 9.60 2.60
N PHE A 54 -23.07 10.42 1.63
CA PHE A 54 -24.07 11.48 1.80
C PHE A 54 -25.14 11.40 0.72
N LEU A 55 -26.35 11.85 1.05
CA LEU A 55 -27.51 11.85 0.17
C LEU A 55 -28.15 13.23 0.11
N ASN A 56 -28.35 13.78 -1.09
CA ASN A 56 -29.04 15.05 -1.33
C ASN A 56 -28.36 16.29 -0.69
N GLY A 57 -27.07 16.19 -0.36
CA GLY A 57 -26.22 17.29 0.08
C GLY A 57 -24.95 16.78 0.77
N ILE A 58 -24.06 17.68 1.18
CA ILE A 58 -22.79 17.34 1.88
C ILE A 58 -22.76 17.82 3.35
N ASP A 59 -23.86 18.39 3.83
CA ASP A 59 -24.01 18.84 5.21
C ASP A 59 -24.21 17.65 6.17
N GLU A 60 -23.97 17.85 7.47
CA GLU A 60 -24.12 16.79 8.49
C GLU A 60 -25.53 16.18 8.53
N VAL A 61 -26.57 16.92 8.13
CA VAL A 61 -27.96 16.42 8.08
C VAL A 61 -28.15 15.37 6.97
N ASN A 62 -27.31 15.43 5.94
CA ASN A 62 -27.37 14.57 4.75
C ASN A 62 -26.37 13.40 4.82
N TYR A 63 -25.64 13.29 5.93
CA TYR A 63 -24.69 12.22 6.17
C TYR A 63 -25.38 10.92 6.57
N LEU A 64 -25.13 9.85 5.82
CA LEU A 64 -25.71 8.53 6.05
C LEU A 64 -24.82 7.65 6.93
N GLY A 65 -23.49 7.74 6.75
CA GLY A 65 -22.55 6.91 7.49
C GLY A 65 -21.15 6.83 6.86
N GLU A 66 -20.26 6.16 7.58
CA GLU A 66 -18.90 5.84 7.14
C GLU A 66 -18.74 4.32 7.08
N LEU A 67 -18.20 3.84 5.95
CA LEU A 67 -17.94 2.43 5.68
C LEU A 67 -16.42 2.24 5.56
N GLU A 68 -15.87 1.23 6.21
CA GLU A 68 -14.47 0.82 6.02
C GLU A 68 -14.44 -0.61 5.49
N GLY A 69 -13.61 -0.83 4.46
CA GLY A 69 -13.43 -2.14 3.86
C GLY A 69 -12.00 -2.40 3.41
N TRP A 70 -11.67 -3.68 3.31
CA TRP A 70 -10.34 -4.18 2.91
C TRP A 70 -10.35 -4.94 1.59
N GLY A 71 -11.36 -4.69 0.76
CA GLY A 71 -11.74 -5.52 -0.40
C GLY A 71 -13.03 -6.32 -0.16
N SER A 72 -13.60 -6.26 1.05
CA SER A 72 -14.87 -6.90 1.38
C SER A 72 -16.09 -6.15 0.81
N THR A 73 -17.25 -6.81 0.84
CA THR A 73 -18.55 -6.18 0.56
C THR A 73 -19.08 -5.54 1.83
N VAL A 74 -19.49 -4.27 1.74
CA VAL A 74 -20.04 -3.50 2.85
C VAL A 74 -21.40 -2.93 2.46
N SER A 75 -22.34 -2.93 3.40
CA SER A 75 -23.69 -2.41 3.20
C SER A 75 -24.03 -1.30 4.21
N LEU A 76 -24.89 -0.37 3.81
CA LEU A 76 -25.41 0.72 4.64
C LEU A 76 -26.90 0.90 4.36
N ASP A 77 -27.72 0.89 5.40
CA ASP A 77 -29.16 1.13 5.25
C ASP A 77 -29.43 2.62 5.05
N ILE A 78 -30.30 2.92 4.09
CA ILE A 78 -30.77 4.26 3.79
C ILE A 78 -32.23 4.39 4.27
N PRO A 79 -32.51 5.32 5.20
CA PRO A 79 -33.88 5.60 5.59
C PRO A 79 -34.71 6.05 4.38
N SER A 80 -35.88 5.43 4.17
CA SER A 80 -36.77 5.74 3.06
C SER A 80 -37.27 7.19 3.07
N THR A 81 -37.21 7.87 4.22
CA THR A 81 -37.59 9.28 4.42
C THR A 81 -36.57 10.28 3.86
N MET A 82 -35.31 9.87 3.65
CA MET A 82 -34.27 10.76 3.11
C MET A 82 -34.24 10.78 1.57
N LEU A 83 -34.96 9.85 0.93
CA LEU A 83 -35.07 9.79 -0.53
C LEU A 83 -36.20 10.71 -1.02
N ASP A 84 -35.91 11.50 -2.05
CA ASP A 84 -36.91 12.27 -2.77
C ASP A 84 -37.49 11.41 -3.91
N TYR A 85 -38.78 11.09 -3.83
CA TYR A 85 -39.48 10.28 -4.85
C TYR A 85 -40.01 11.12 -6.02
N SER A 86 -39.93 12.43 -5.93
CA SER A 86 -40.42 13.38 -6.94
C SER A 86 -39.29 13.93 -7.83
N GLN A 87 -38.07 14.03 -7.30
CA GLN A 87 -36.90 14.59 -7.99
C GLN A 87 -35.73 13.61 -8.13
N ASP A 88 -34.66 14.08 -8.77
CA ASP A 88 -33.38 13.36 -8.80
C ASP A 88 -32.74 13.41 -7.42
N ASN A 89 -32.32 12.25 -6.92
CA ASN A 89 -31.48 12.13 -5.75
C ASN A 89 -30.01 12.18 -6.18
N ILE A 90 -29.16 12.68 -5.28
CA ILE A 90 -27.72 12.78 -5.50
C ILE A 90 -27.00 12.00 -4.40
N LEU A 91 -26.29 10.94 -4.78
CA LEU A 91 -25.40 10.19 -3.90
C LEU A 91 -23.98 10.76 -4.00
N TYR A 92 -23.42 11.16 -2.87
CA TYR A 92 -22.02 11.57 -2.73
C TYR A 92 -21.24 10.49 -1.97
N LEU A 93 -20.10 10.11 -2.51
CA LEU A 93 -19.16 9.20 -1.88
C LEU A 93 -17.82 9.91 -1.77
N GLU A 94 -17.38 10.22 -0.56
CA GLU A 94 -16.05 10.74 -0.28
C GLU A 94 -15.14 9.61 0.21
N MET A 95 -14.02 9.41 -0.48
CA MET A 95 -13.10 8.31 -0.25
C MET A 95 -11.84 8.77 0.48
N PHE A 96 -11.43 7.98 1.46
CA PHE A 96 -10.23 8.17 2.25
C PHE A 96 -9.33 6.92 2.18
N PRO A 97 -8.01 7.09 2.44
CA PRO A 97 -7.11 5.96 2.59
C PRO A 97 -7.60 4.98 3.66
N SER A 98 -7.30 3.70 3.49
CA SER A 98 -7.61 2.68 4.50
C SER A 98 -6.81 2.92 5.78
N SER A 99 -7.35 2.54 6.95
CA SER A 99 -6.61 2.73 8.19
C SER A 99 -5.32 1.89 8.26
N MET A 100 -5.27 0.76 7.55
CA MET A 100 -4.06 -0.08 7.44
C MET A 100 -2.94 0.62 6.68
N GLN A 101 -3.26 1.36 5.62
CA GLN A 101 -2.29 2.16 4.87
C GLN A 101 -1.51 3.09 5.80
N GLN A 102 -2.23 3.76 6.71
CA GLN A 102 -1.64 4.70 7.66
C GLN A 102 -0.77 4.01 8.73
N ARG A 103 -0.98 2.71 8.97
CA ARG A 103 -0.20 1.89 9.91
C ARG A 103 1.11 1.36 9.32
N LYS A 104 1.22 1.29 7.98
CA LYS A 104 2.47 0.93 7.29
C LYS A 104 3.58 1.92 7.67
N LEU A 105 4.83 1.47 7.56
CA LEU A 105 6.03 2.29 7.70
C LEU A 105 5.86 3.58 6.89
N LEU A 106 6.02 4.74 7.49
CA LEU A 106 5.89 6.03 6.80
C LEU A 106 4.58 6.19 5.98
N GLY A 107 3.50 5.47 6.32
CA GLY A 107 2.25 5.49 5.56
C GLY A 107 1.61 6.88 5.43
N TRP A 108 1.96 7.79 6.36
CA TRP A 108 1.57 9.19 6.34
C TRP A 108 2.17 10.01 5.18
N LEU A 109 3.31 9.59 4.62
CA LEU A 109 3.95 10.23 3.45
C LEU A 109 3.36 9.75 2.11
N TRP A 110 2.73 8.58 2.10
CA TRP A 110 2.20 7.92 0.90
C TRP A 110 0.71 7.59 1.05
N PRO A 111 -0.18 8.61 1.12
CA PRO A 111 -1.61 8.37 1.21
C PRO A 111 -2.13 7.78 -0.11
N GLU A 112 -2.54 6.52 -0.08
CA GLU A 112 -3.29 5.92 -1.17
C GLU A 112 -4.71 6.47 -1.21
N GLN A 113 -5.24 6.67 -2.42
CA GLN A 113 -6.66 6.98 -2.58
C GLN A 113 -7.47 5.71 -2.36
N GLY A 114 -8.61 5.84 -1.69
CA GLY A 114 -9.57 4.75 -1.56
C GLY A 114 -10.04 4.28 -2.94
N LYS A 115 -10.29 2.98 -3.06
CA LYS A 115 -10.67 2.31 -4.30
C LYS A 115 -11.93 1.50 -4.09
N ILE A 116 -12.74 1.40 -5.15
CA ILE A 116 -13.86 0.46 -5.22
C ILE A 116 -13.58 -0.44 -6.41
N THR A 117 -13.39 -1.73 -6.14
CA THR A 117 -13.01 -2.73 -7.15
C THR A 117 -14.21 -3.51 -7.68
N GLY A 118 -15.30 -3.57 -6.90
CA GLY A 118 -16.54 -4.23 -7.27
C GLY A 118 -17.63 -3.24 -7.69
N ARG A 119 -18.89 -3.60 -7.41
CA ARG A 119 -20.07 -2.85 -7.83
C ARG A 119 -20.59 -1.96 -6.72
N ILE A 120 -21.30 -0.92 -7.11
CA ILE A 120 -22.12 -0.10 -6.23
C ILE A 120 -23.57 -0.34 -6.63
N GLU A 121 -24.35 -0.89 -5.71
CA GLU A 121 -25.73 -1.30 -5.94
C GLU A 121 -26.63 -0.65 -4.89
N LEU A 122 -27.80 -0.20 -5.33
CA LEU A 122 -28.84 0.34 -4.46
C LEU A 122 -30.03 -0.59 -4.57
N GLU A 123 -30.41 -1.19 -3.45
CA GLU A 123 -31.37 -2.28 -3.41
C GLU A 123 -32.57 -1.89 -2.54
N ALA A 124 -33.77 -1.98 -3.11
CA ALA A 124 -35.01 -1.95 -2.34
C ALA A 124 -35.29 -3.36 -1.84
N VAL A 125 -35.24 -3.54 -0.52
CA VAL A 125 -35.27 -4.86 0.11
C VAL A 125 -36.55 -5.05 0.93
N PRO A 126 -36.98 -6.29 1.19
CA PRO A 126 -38.05 -6.56 2.15
C PRO A 126 -37.58 -6.24 3.58
N GLU A 127 -38.51 -6.28 4.53
CA GLU A 127 -38.21 -6.01 5.94
C GLU A 127 -37.19 -6.99 6.55
N THR A 128 -37.14 -8.24 6.10
CA THR A 128 -36.09 -9.18 6.52
C THR A 128 -35.30 -9.61 5.31
N THR A 129 -33.98 -9.41 5.35
CA THR A 129 -33.06 -9.85 4.29
C THR A 129 -32.10 -10.90 4.79
N ILE A 130 -31.61 -11.73 3.86
CA ILE A 130 -30.52 -12.67 4.09
C ILE A 130 -29.20 -11.94 3.82
N ASP A 131 -28.37 -11.81 4.85
CA ASP A 131 -27.01 -11.27 4.69
C ASP A 131 -26.07 -12.40 4.23
N VAL A 132 -25.82 -12.40 2.92
CA VAL A 132 -24.90 -13.35 2.28
C VAL A 132 -23.46 -13.14 2.78
N ALA A 133 -23.05 -11.91 3.10
CA ALA A 133 -21.68 -11.63 3.52
C ALA A 133 -21.35 -12.24 4.88
N GLN A 134 -22.37 -12.38 5.75
CA GLN A 134 -22.25 -12.93 7.10
C GLN A 134 -22.71 -14.39 7.23
N THR A 135 -23.15 -15.00 6.13
CA THR A 135 -23.58 -16.41 6.11
C THR A 135 -22.39 -17.35 5.99
N THR A 136 -22.28 -18.34 6.89
CA THR A 136 -21.18 -19.31 6.90
C THR A 136 -21.66 -20.72 6.61
N VAL A 137 -20.74 -21.53 6.05
CA VAL A 137 -20.99 -22.93 5.74
C VAL A 137 -19.89 -23.78 6.32
N SER A 138 -20.26 -24.83 7.05
CA SER A 138 -19.33 -25.80 7.62
C SER A 138 -19.79 -27.21 7.32
N PHE A 139 -18.89 -28.04 6.81
CA PHE A 139 -19.16 -29.45 6.52
C PHE A 139 -18.49 -30.34 7.56
N SER A 140 -19.24 -31.28 8.12
CA SER A 140 -18.74 -32.34 9.01
C SER A 140 -18.63 -33.66 8.23
N PRO A 141 -17.41 -34.13 7.88
CA PRO A 141 -17.26 -35.37 7.14
C PRO A 141 -17.72 -36.63 7.91
N GLN A 142 -17.64 -36.60 9.24
CA GLN A 142 -18.00 -37.74 10.10
C GLN A 142 -19.51 -37.98 10.14
N GLU A 143 -20.28 -36.88 10.19
CA GLU A 143 -21.75 -36.93 10.27
C GLU A 143 -22.40 -36.84 8.89
N GLN A 144 -21.64 -36.53 7.84
CA GLN A 144 -22.13 -36.25 6.49
C GLN A 144 -23.19 -35.13 6.49
N GLN A 145 -22.97 -34.14 7.37
CA GLN A 145 -23.88 -33.02 7.57
C GLN A 145 -23.22 -31.71 7.14
N LEU A 146 -24.01 -30.88 6.46
CA LEU A 146 -23.66 -29.52 6.13
C LEU A 146 -24.50 -28.59 7.01
N ALA A 147 -23.82 -27.80 7.84
CA ALA A 147 -24.45 -26.73 8.59
C ALA A 147 -24.26 -25.40 7.85
N VAL A 148 -25.38 -24.72 7.57
CA VAL A 148 -25.43 -23.40 6.96
C VAL A 148 -25.97 -22.43 8.00
N ASN A 149 -25.10 -21.60 8.54
CA ASN A 149 -25.47 -20.58 9.51
C ASN A 149 -25.83 -19.29 8.78
N VAL A 150 -27.13 -19.10 8.55
CA VAL A 150 -27.68 -17.99 7.80
C VAL A 150 -27.81 -16.77 8.70
N SER A 151 -27.21 -15.66 8.27
CA SER A 151 -27.39 -14.37 8.95
C SER A 151 -28.57 -13.63 8.32
N LEU A 152 -29.48 -13.17 9.17
CA LEU A 152 -30.66 -12.42 8.79
C LEU A 152 -30.59 -11.02 9.38
N LYS A 153 -30.93 -10.04 8.56
CA LYS A 153 -31.02 -8.65 8.95
C LYS A 153 -32.49 -8.21 8.89
N HIS A 154 -33.02 -7.79 10.02
CA HIS A 154 -34.34 -7.22 10.15
C HIS A 154 -34.23 -5.70 10.06
N HIS A 155 -34.94 -5.13 9.11
CA HIS A 155 -35.01 -3.71 8.82
C HIS A 155 -36.24 -3.11 9.50
N LEU A 156 -36.07 -1.96 10.16
CA LEU A 156 -37.15 -1.13 10.74
C LEU A 156 -37.95 -1.74 11.92
N THR A 157 -38.39 -3.00 11.86
CA THR A 157 -39.26 -3.63 12.87
C THR A 157 -39.03 -5.14 12.99
N LEU A 158 -39.31 -5.66 14.20
CA LEU A 158 -39.27 -7.10 14.54
C LEU A 158 -40.66 -7.71 14.73
N LYS A 159 -41.72 -6.90 14.60
CA LYS A 159 -43.10 -7.33 14.88
C LYS A 159 -43.68 -8.26 13.82
N ASN A 160 -42.97 -8.48 12.72
CA ASN A 160 -43.46 -9.24 11.58
C ASN A 160 -43.02 -10.71 11.55
N GLY A 161 -42.49 -11.20 12.68
CA GLY A 161 -42.41 -12.63 12.95
C GLY A 161 -43.78 -13.29 13.18
N PRO A 162 -43.87 -14.64 13.20
CA PRO A 162 -42.78 -15.59 12.99
C PRO A 162 -42.29 -15.62 11.53
N TRP A 163 -41.08 -16.12 11.32
CA TRP A 163 -40.49 -16.31 10.00
C TRP A 163 -40.30 -17.80 9.70
N SER A 164 -40.22 -18.12 8.41
CA SER A 164 -39.81 -19.43 7.93
C SER A 164 -38.60 -19.26 7.02
N LEU A 165 -37.49 -19.90 7.38
CA LEU A 165 -36.29 -19.99 6.56
C LEU A 165 -36.28 -21.34 5.87
N SER A 166 -36.25 -21.34 4.54
CA SER A 166 -36.07 -22.53 3.72
C SER A 166 -34.74 -22.45 2.97
N GLY A 167 -33.98 -23.55 2.98
CA GLY A 167 -32.80 -23.71 2.16
C GLY A 167 -32.91 -24.96 1.28
N VAL A 168 -32.43 -24.86 0.04
CA VAL A 168 -32.43 -25.96 -0.93
C VAL A 168 -31.05 -26.04 -1.57
N ILE A 169 -30.43 -27.21 -1.54
CA ILE A 169 -29.15 -27.50 -2.19
C ILE A 169 -29.43 -28.25 -3.49
N LYS A 170 -28.96 -27.70 -4.61
CA LYS A 170 -29.10 -28.28 -5.93
C LYS A 170 -27.75 -28.65 -6.51
N ASP A 171 -27.67 -29.81 -7.15
CA ASP A 171 -26.60 -30.16 -8.06
C ASP A 171 -27.15 -30.05 -9.49
N GLN A 172 -26.71 -29.02 -10.21
CA GLN A 172 -27.33 -28.61 -11.47
C GLN A 172 -28.82 -28.31 -11.28
N ASP A 173 -29.72 -29.10 -11.88
CA ASP A 173 -31.17 -28.94 -11.75
C ASP A 173 -31.80 -29.93 -10.74
N HIS A 174 -31.01 -30.80 -10.11
CA HIS A 174 -31.49 -31.82 -9.18
C HIS A 174 -31.37 -31.35 -7.73
N ILE A 175 -32.45 -31.45 -6.96
CA ILE A 175 -32.46 -31.15 -5.52
C ILE A 175 -31.81 -32.32 -4.78
N VAL A 176 -30.73 -32.03 -4.04
CA VAL A 176 -29.96 -33.03 -3.26
C VAL A 176 -30.35 -33.00 -1.79
N ALA A 177 -30.64 -31.82 -1.25
CA ALA A 177 -31.13 -31.66 0.11
C ALA A 177 -32.01 -30.41 0.24
N GLU A 178 -32.94 -30.46 1.19
CA GLU A 178 -33.81 -29.35 1.54
C GLU A 178 -34.01 -29.29 3.05
N CYS A 179 -34.15 -28.09 3.60
CA CYS A 179 -34.40 -27.86 5.02
C CYS A 179 -35.30 -26.65 5.18
N VAL A 180 -36.31 -26.76 6.04
CA VAL A 180 -37.23 -25.67 6.37
C VAL A 180 -37.31 -25.56 7.88
N LEU A 181 -37.00 -24.39 8.40
CA LEU A 181 -37.00 -24.09 9.82
C LEU A 181 -37.86 -22.85 10.11
N PRO A 182 -38.98 -22.99 10.83
CA PRO A 182 -39.67 -21.84 11.42
C PRO A 182 -38.88 -21.32 12.62
N PHE A 183 -38.84 -20.00 12.79
CA PHE A 183 -38.18 -19.36 13.93
C PHE A 183 -38.86 -18.05 14.34
N ASP A 184 -38.65 -17.68 15.60
CA ASP A 184 -39.11 -16.43 16.20
C ASP A 184 -37.96 -15.44 16.42
N THR A 185 -38.29 -14.17 16.66
CA THR A 185 -37.29 -13.11 16.90
C THR A 185 -36.57 -13.32 18.22
N THR A 186 -35.27 -13.06 18.23
CA THR A 186 -34.46 -12.94 19.46
C THR A 186 -34.57 -11.58 20.14
N GLY A 187 -35.31 -10.63 19.55
CA GLY A 187 -35.36 -9.23 19.99
C GLY A 187 -34.23 -8.37 19.41
N GLU A 188 -33.34 -8.96 18.61
CA GLU A 188 -32.24 -8.29 17.93
C GLU A 188 -32.58 -8.07 16.45
N TYR A 189 -32.02 -7.00 15.85
CA TYR A 189 -32.18 -6.71 14.42
C TYR A 189 -31.27 -7.56 13.53
N GLU A 190 -30.27 -8.22 14.11
CA GLU A 190 -29.45 -9.21 13.43
C GLU A 190 -29.66 -10.55 14.14
N GLN A 191 -29.99 -11.59 13.37
CA GLN A 191 -30.27 -12.91 13.91
C GLN A 191 -29.58 -13.98 13.07
N LYS A 192 -28.96 -14.95 13.75
CA LYS A 192 -28.33 -16.12 13.09
C LYS A 192 -29.23 -17.35 13.23
N VAL A 193 -29.46 -18.05 12.13
CA VAL A 193 -30.32 -19.23 12.06
C VAL A 193 -29.55 -20.37 11.37
N ASN A 194 -29.44 -21.51 12.05
CA ASN A 194 -28.67 -22.65 11.54
C ASN A 194 -29.58 -23.65 10.82
N LEU A 195 -29.30 -23.89 9.54
CA LEU A 195 -29.91 -24.97 8.76
C LEU A 195 -28.95 -26.14 8.66
N ILE A 196 -29.41 -27.33 9.02
CA ILE A 196 -28.62 -28.57 8.95
C ILE A 196 -29.17 -29.41 7.80
N PHE A 197 -28.29 -29.80 6.88
CA PHE A 197 -28.60 -30.65 5.73
C PHE A 197 -27.86 -31.98 5.84
N ASN A 198 -28.57 -33.09 5.62
CA ASN A 198 -27.96 -34.40 5.48
C ASN A 198 -27.56 -34.62 4.02
N LEU A 199 -26.27 -34.83 3.76
CA LEU A 199 -25.72 -35.06 2.42
C LEU A 199 -24.93 -36.37 2.44
N PRO A 200 -25.58 -37.53 2.21
CA PRO A 200 -24.90 -38.83 2.28
C PRO A 200 -23.90 -39.06 1.13
N GLU A 201 -24.15 -38.47 -0.05
CA GLU A 201 -23.28 -38.56 -1.24
C GLU A 201 -22.75 -37.18 -1.64
N VAL A 202 -21.72 -36.69 -0.93
CA VAL A 202 -21.11 -35.38 -1.21
C VAL A 202 -20.04 -35.48 -2.31
N LYS A 203 -20.27 -34.78 -3.41
CA LYS A 203 -19.20 -34.36 -4.34
C LYS A 203 -18.36 -33.25 -3.69
N LEU A 204 -17.14 -33.59 -3.32
CA LEU A 204 -16.19 -32.63 -2.76
C LEU A 204 -15.55 -31.78 -3.86
N TRP A 205 -15.39 -30.49 -3.58
CA TRP A 205 -14.63 -29.58 -4.42
C TRP A 205 -13.13 -29.82 -4.24
N SER A 206 -12.39 -29.87 -5.34
CA SER A 206 -10.92 -29.81 -5.37
C SER A 206 -10.45 -29.03 -6.60
N PRO A 207 -9.19 -28.57 -6.65
CA PRO A 207 -8.65 -27.93 -7.85
C PRO A 207 -8.80 -28.79 -9.11
N ASP A 208 -8.67 -30.11 -9.00
CA ASP A 208 -8.83 -31.02 -10.12
C ASP A 208 -10.31 -31.27 -10.48
N ASN A 209 -11.18 -31.33 -9.47
CA ASN A 209 -12.62 -31.57 -9.62
C ASN A 209 -13.44 -30.43 -8.97
N PRO A 210 -13.63 -29.28 -9.64
CA PRO A 210 -14.29 -28.11 -9.07
C PRO A 210 -15.83 -28.25 -9.05
N SER A 211 -16.33 -29.23 -8.30
CA SER A 211 -17.77 -29.46 -8.16
C SER A 211 -18.40 -28.34 -7.31
N LEU A 212 -19.41 -27.66 -7.86
CA LEU A 212 -20.17 -26.61 -7.17
C LEU A 212 -21.66 -26.94 -7.20
N TYR A 213 -22.27 -26.93 -6.02
CA TYR A 213 -23.71 -26.93 -5.83
C TYR A 213 -24.25 -25.51 -5.95
N GLN A 214 -25.57 -25.39 -6.02
CA GLN A 214 -26.30 -24.13 -5.86
C GLN A 214 -27.09 -24.19 -4.56
N LEU A 215 -26.83 -23.26 -3.65
CA LEU A 215 -27.59 -23.06 -2.43
C LEU A 215 -28.63 -21.95 -2.66
N ASP A 216 -29.90 -22.33 -2.62
CA ASP A 216 -31.03 -21.40 -2.65
C ASP A 216 -31.54 -21.20 -1.23
N LEU A 217 -31.43 -19.98 -0.69
CA LEU A 217 -32.00 -19.61 0.60
C LEU A 217 -33.18 -18.68 0.39
N LYS A 218 -34.24 -18.89 1.15
CA LYS A 218 -35.45 -18.07 1.11
C LYS A 218 -36.01 -17.88 2.51
N VAL A 219 -36.24 -16.63 2.89
CA VAL A 219 -36.90 -16.28 4.15
C VAL A 219 -38.27 -15.67 3.85
N ILE A 220 -39.28 -16.08 4.61
CA ILE A 220 -40.66 -15.61 4.48
C ILE A 220 -41.15 -15.14 5.84
N ASN A 221 -41.70 -13.93 5.91
CA ASN A 221 -42.33 -13.42 7.13
C ASN A 221 -43.84 -13.74 7.17
N LYS A 222 -44.52 -13.48 8.30
CA LYS A 222 -45.96 -13.77 8.42
C LYS A 222 -46.85 -12.99 7.44
N GLN A 223 -46.36 -11.87 6.92
CA GLN A 223 -47.07 -11.04 5.94
C GLN A 223 -46.89 -11.54 4.50
N GLY A 224 -46.10 -12.60 4.30
CA GLY A 224 -45.78 -13.15 2.98
C GLY A 224 -44.72 -12.37 2.22
N GLN A 225 -44.01 -11.42 2.85
CA GLN A 225 -42.84 -10.80 2.26
C GLN A 225 -41.71 -11.83 2.24
N THR A 226 -41.02 -11.89 1.10
CA THR A 226 -39.98 -12.89 0.87
C THR A 226 -38.68 -12.23 0.43
N ASP A 227 -37.57 -12.66 1.01
CA ASP A 227 -36.24 -12.47 0.43
C ASP A 227 -35.70 -13.81 -0.05
N GLN A 228 -34.95 -13.79 -1.15
CA GLN A 228 -34.38 -14.99 -1.74
C GLN A 228 -33.00 -14.69 -2.32
N VAL A 229 -32.02 -15.51 -1.93
CA VAL A 229 -30.64 -15.44 -2.42
C VAL A 229 -30.23 -16.79 -2.97
N GLN A 230 -29.41 -16.75 -4.03
CA GLN A 230 -28.81 -17.93 -4.64
C GLN A 230 -27.31 -17.75 -4.66
N MET A 231 -26.57 -18.74 -4.18
CA MET A 231 -25.10 -18.69 -4.17
C MET A 231 -24.49 -20.03 -4.56
N PRO A 232 -23.35 -20.03 -5.28
CA PRO A 232 -22.62 -21.27 -5.51
C PRO A 232 -22.04 -21.77 -4.18
N LEU A 233 -22.03 -23.08 -4.01
CA LEU A 233 -21.56 -23.76 -2.81
C LEU A 233 -20.58 -24.86 -3.21
N GLY A 234 -19.30 -24.71 -2.89
CA GLY A 234 -18.36 -25.82 -2.93
C GLY A 234 -18.13 -26.38 -1.53
N ILE A 235 -18.12 -27.70 -1.43
CA ILE A 235 -17.94 -28.40 -0.16
C ILE A 235 -16.54 -29.00 -0.16
N ASN A 236 -15.71 -28.60 0.79
CA ASN A 236 -14.39 -29.18 1.00
C ASN A 236 -14.12 -29.32 2.50
N TYR A 237 -13.00 -29.96 2.83
CA TYR A 237 -12.41 -29.84 4.16
C TYR A 237 -10.88 -29.83 4.04
N CYS A 238 -10.24 -28.95 4.80
CA CYS A 238 -8.78 -28.85 4.85
C CYS A 238 -8.24 -29.82 5.92
N SER A 239 -7.18 -30.54 5.57
CA SER A 239 -6.51 -31.52 6.45
C SER A 239 -4.99 -31.40 6.40
N GLY A 240 -4.46 -30.34 5.79
CA GLY A 240 -3.04 -30.11 5.54
C GLY A 240 -2.29 -29.47 6.69
N THR A 241 -0.98 -29.42 6.55
CA THR A 241 -0.07 -28.64 7.40
C THR A 241 0.61 -27.56 6.57
N VAL A 242 1.33 -26.66 7.25
CA VAL A 242 2.15 -25.62 6.63
C VAL A 242 3.24 -26.22 5.71
N SER A 243 3.75 -27.42 6.03
CA SER A 243 4.78 -28.11 5.25
C SER A 243 4.22 -28.98 4.11
N ALA A 244 2.98 -29.44 4.23
CA ALA A 244 2.34 -30.32 3.25
C ALA A 244 0.84 -30.03 3.15
N TRP A 245 0.42 -29.40 2.06
CA TRP A 245 -0.99 -29.12 1.83
C TRP A 245 -1.75 -30.41 1.59
N ALA A 246 -2.89 -30.56 2.26
CA ALA A 246 -3.80 -31.65 2.04
C ALA A 246 -5.25 -31.16 2.08
N TYR A 247 -6.00 -31.55 1.05
CA TYR A 247 -7.40 -31.21 0.86
C TYR A 247 -8.18 -32.48 0.66
N ASN A 248 -9.35 -32.57 1.31
CA ASN A 248 -10.17 -33.77 1.28
C ASN A 248 -9.38 -35.04 1.67
N GLY A 249 -8.41 -34.91 2.59
CA GLY A 249 -7.52 -36.00 3.02
C GLY A 249 -6.38 -36.36 2.05
N GLN A 250 -6.26 -35.70 0.90
CA GLN A 250 -5.23 -35.99 -0.12
C GLN A 250 -4.17 -34.89 -0.17
N GLN A 251 -2.90 -35.28 -0.15
CA GLN A 251 -1.78 -34.35 -0.31
C GLN A 251 -1.68 -33.86 -1.76
N MET A 252 -1.36 -32.57 -1.93
CA MET A 252 -1.14 -31.98 -3.25
C MET A 252 0.13 -31.13 -3.28
N PRO A 253 1.01 -31.29 -4.29
CA PRO A 253 2.12 -30.37 -4.49
C PRO A 253 1.59 -29.02 -4.99
N VAL A 254 2.14 -27.92 -4.47
CA VAL A 254 1.63 -26.59 -4.77
C VAL A 254 2.53 -25.87 -5.77
N GLN A 255 1.93 -25.43 -6.87
CA GLN A 255 2.54 -24.62 -7.92
C GLN A 255 1.77 -23.30 -7.99
N THR A 256 2.36 -22.27 -7.41
CA THR A 256 1.70 -20.99 -7.19
C THR A 256 2.14 -19.94 -8.20
N ARG A 257 1.17 -19.21 -8.76
CA ARG A 257 1.44 -17.98 -9.52
C ARG A 257 1.15 -16.75 -8.67
N ILE A 258 2.14 -15.90 -8.47
CA ILE A 258 2.02 -14.66 -7.69
C ILE A 258 1.52 -13.54 -8.62
N ILE A 259 0.50 -12.82 -8.18
CA ILE A 259 -0.03 -11.63 -8.86
C ILE A 259 0.00 -10.41 -7.93
N THR A 260 0.40 -9.25 -8.46
CA THR A 260 0.35 -7.97 -7.73
C THR A 260 -1.02 -7.30 -7.85
N ALA A 261 -1.32 -6.36 -6.95
CA ALA A 261 -2.57 -5.59 -6.99
C ALA A 261 -2.79 -4.91 -8.36
N GLU A 262 -1.76 -4.25 -8.90
CA GLU A 262 -1.85 -3.58 -10.20
C GLU A 262 -2.16 -4.54 -11.35
N GLN A 263 -1.51 -5.71 -11.37
CA GLN A 263 -1.75 -6.74 -12.38
C GLN A 263 -3.19 -7.27 -12.28
N ALA A 264 -3.67 -7.54 -11.07
CA ALA A 264 -5.04 -8.01 -10.87
C ALA A 264 -6.07 -6.96 -11.30
N TYR A 265 -5.86 -5.69 -10.96
CA TYR A 265 -6.74 -4.60 -11.42
C TYR A 265 -6.74 -4.48 -12.94
N LYS A 266 -5.57 -4.58 -13.58
CA LYS A 266 -5.46 -4.55 -15.04
C LYS A 266 -6.26 -5.69 -15.69
N LEU A 267 -6.02 -6.94 -15.27
CA LEU A 267 -6.75 -8.11 -15.77
C LEU A 267 -8.26 -7.98 -15.54
N ARG A 268 -8.67 -7.43 -14.39
CA ARG A 268 -10.08 -7.22 -14.07
C ARG A 268 -10.74 -6.19 -14.98
N ASN A 269 -10.07 -5.07 -15.23
CA ASN A 269 -10.55 -4.00 -16.11
C ASN A 269 -10.61 -4.46 -17.57
N GLU A 270 -9.65 -5.28 -18.00
CA GLU A 270 -9.60 -5.89 -19.33
C GLU A 270 -10.56 -7.07 -19.48
N ARG A 271 -11.26 -7.48 -18.40
CA ARG A 271 -12.17 -8.65 -18.33
C ARG A 271 -11.47 -9.97 -18.72
N GLN A 272 -10.21 -10.10 -18.36
CA GLN A 272 -9.34 -11.25 -18.68
C GLN A 272 -9.13 -12.21 -17.51
N VAL A 273 -9.87 -12.06 -16.40
CA VAL A 273 -9.75 -12.90 -15.20
C VAL A 273 -9.88 -14.38 -15.55
N ASP A 274 -10.99 -14.78 -16.16
CA ASP A 274 -11.26 -16.19 -16.51
C ASP A 274 -10.19 -16.75 -17.47
N SER A 275 -9.79 -15.98 -18.49
CA SER A 275 -8.76 -16.41 -19.44
C SER A 275 -7.40 -16.56 -18.78
N PHE A 276 -7.04 -15.65 -17.86
CA PHE A 276 -5.79 -15.70 -17.12
C PHE A 276 -5.75 -16.94 -16.21
N LEU A 277 -6.82 -17.16 -15.43
CA LEU A 277 -6.93 -18.32 -14.55
C LEU A 277 -6.89 -19.64 -15.33
N THR A 278 -7.63 -19.73 -16.44
CA THR A 278 -7.59 -20.92 -17.32
C THR A 278 -6.20 -21.17 -17.89
N THR A 279 -5.51 -20.10 -18.31
CA THR A 279 -4.14 -20.18 -18.83
C THR A 279 -3.16 -20.64 -17.74
N ALA A 280 -3.26 -20.07 -16.54
CA ALA A 280 -2.42 -20.46 -15.40
C ALA A 280 -2.61 -21.94 -15.05
N LYS A 281 -3.86 -22.42 -15.01
CA LYS A 281 -4.18 -23.83 -14.79
C LYS A 281 -3.58 -24.73 -15.88
N SER A 282 -3.73 -24.34 -17.15
CA SER A 282 -3.15 -25.10 -18.28
C SER A 282 -1.62 -25.14 -18.28
N ALA A 283 -0.97 -24.12 -17.68
CA ALA A 283 0.48 -24.05 -17.51
C ALA A 283 1.00 -24.86 -16.31
N GLY A 284 0.11 -25.56 -15.58
CA GLY A 284 0.47 -26.42 -14.44
C GLY A 284 0.46 -25.71 -13.09
N TYR A 285 0.03 -24.44 -13.01
CA TYR A 285 -0.19 -23.78 -11.72
C TYR A 285 -1.54 -24.24 -11.16
N ASN A 286 -1.58 -24.59 -9.88
CA ASN A 286 -2.81 -24.98 -9.19
C ASN A 286 -3.25 -23.99 -8.12
N VAL A 287 -2.44 -22.94 -7.86
CA VAL A 287 -2.74 -21.89 -6.88
C VAL A 287 -2.40 -20.51 -7.45
N ILE A 288 -3.22 -19.49 -7.15
CA ILE A 288 -2.91 -18.07 -7.36
C ILE A 288 -2.68 -17.39 -6.02
N TYR A 289 -1.57 -16.67 -5.86
CA TYR A 289 -1.26 -15.88 -4.67
C TYR A 289 -1.45 -14.40 -4.93
N PHE A 290 -2.35 -13.77 -4.16
CA PHE A 290 -2.61 -12.33 -4.22
C PHE A 290 -1.68 -11.60 -3.25
N MET A 291 -0.63 -11.00 -3.81
CA MET A 291 0.44 -10.40 -3.00
C MET A 291 0.08 -8.98 -2.54
N GLY A 292 -0.08 -8.82 -1.23
CA GLY A 292 -0.21 -7.54 -0.53
C GLY A 292 -1.61 -6.91 -0.58
N PHE A 293 -2.62 -7.66 -1.02
CA PHE A 293 -4.00 -7.20 -1.08
C PHE A 293 -4.98 -8.37 -1.10
N ILE A 294 -6.23 -8.10 -0.71
CA ILE A 294 -7.35 -9.02 -0.91
C ILE A 294 -8.02 -8.67 -2.25
N PRO A 295 -8.20 -9.64 -3.16
CA PRO A 295 -8.87 -9.40 -4.42
C PRO A 295 -10.38 -9.19 -4.21
N ASP A 296 -11.04 -8.59 -5.20
CA ASP A 296 -12.49 -8.57 -5.19
C ASP A 296 -13.06 -9.99 -5.32
N GLU A 297 -14.24 -10.21 -4.73
CA GLU A 297 -14.87 -11.54 -4.63
C GLU A 297 -15.10 -12.21 -6.01
N SER A 298 -15.13 -11.44 -7.11
CA SER A 298 -15.27 -12.04 -8.44
C SER A 298 -14.06 -12.88 -8.86
N TRP A 299 -12.85 -12.60 -8.33
CA TRP A 299 -11.70 -13.49 -8.49
C TRP A 299 -11.91 -14.83 -7.79
N LEU A 300 -12.49 -14.82 -6.59
CA LEU A 300 -12.71 -16.03 -5.80
C LEU A 300 -13.79 -16.91 -6.47
N PHE A 301 -14.89 -16.32 -6.91
CA PHE A 301 -15.90 -17.05 -7.70
C PHE A 301 -15.35 -17.62 -9.01
N ALA A 302 -14.44 -16.91 -9.68
CA ALA A 302 -13.80 -17.42 -10.88
C ALA A 302 -12.86 -18.60 -10.56
N ALA A 303 -12.09 -18.50 -9.48
CA ALA A 303 -11.21 -19.57 -9.01
C ALA A 303 -11.99 -20.83 -8.58
N ASP A 304 -13.10 -20.66 -7.85
CA ASP A 304 -14.00 -21.74 -7.45
C ASP A 304 -14.53 -22.51 -8.68
N ARG A 305 -14.99 -21.78 -9.71
CA ARG A 305 -15.55 -22.36 -10.93
C ARG A 305 -14.49 -23.05 -11.79
N ILE A 306 -13.30 -22.46 -11.92
CA ILE A 306 -12.22 -22.99 -12.76
C ILE A 306 -11.50 -24.16 -12.07
N GLY A 307 -11.53 -24.20 -10.73
CA GLY A 307 -10.76 -25.15 -9.93
C GLY A 307 -9.31 -24.73 -9.83
N LEU A 308 -9.06 -23.54 -9.27
CA LEU A 308 -7.75 -23.10 -8.84
C LEU A 308 -7.81 -22.75 -7.36
N GLY A 309 -6.79 -23.14 -6.61
CA GLY A 309 -6.59 -22.65 -5.26
C GLY A 309 -6.24 -21.16 -5.26
N VAL A 310 -6.57 -20.51 -4.16
CA VAL A 310 -6.29 -19.11 -3.89
C VAL A 310 -5.54 -19.03 -2.57
N TRP A 311 -4.44 -18.30 -2.59
CA TRP A 311 -3.69 -17.93 -1.41
C TRP A 311 -3.85 -16.43 -1.20
N LEU A 312 -4.44 -16.04 -0.07
CA LEU A 312 -4.69 -14.66 0.31
C LEU A 312 -3.61 -14.10 1.22
N GLU A 313 -3.29 -12.83 1.07
CA GLU A 313 -2.41 -12.12 2.00
C GLU A 313 -3.21 -11.04 2.74
N LEU A 314 -3.17 -11.07 4.08
CA LEU A 314 -3.71 -9.98 4.89
C LEU A 314 -2.94 -8.69 4.60
N PRO A 315 -3.58 -7.51 4.55
CA PRO A 315 -2.97 -6.25 4.11
C PRO A 315 -1.95 -5.66 5.11
N VAL A 316 -1.26 -6.49 5.91
CA VAL A 316 -0.32 -6.12 6.96
C VAL A 316 1.11 -6.21 6.45
N SER A 317 1.55 -5.17 5.73
CA SER A 317 2.90 -5.11 5.17
C SER A 317 3.70 -3.95 5.78
N PHE A 318 4.91 -4.21 6.29
CA PHE A 318 5.80 -3.21 6.85
C PHE A 318 5.18 -2.40 8.00
N VAL A 319 4.40 -3.06 8.85
CA VAL A 319 3.72 -2.42 9.99
C VAL A 319 4.62 -2.52 11.23
N PRO A 320 4.98 -1.41 11.89
CA PRO A 320 5.70 -1.46 13.15
C PRO A 320 4.87 -2.10 14.27
N GLU A 321 5.52 -2.76 15.23
CA GLU A 321 4.88 -3.48 16.33
C GLU A 321 3.81 -2.68 17.09
N GLN A 322 3.99 -1.37 17.24
CA GLN A 322 3.06 -0.53 18.00
C GLN A 322 1.74 -0.28 17.27
N ARG A 323 1.65 -0.64 15.98
CA ARG A 323 0.50 -0.42 15.10
C ARG A 323 -0.06 -1.72 14.51
N ILE A 324 0.33 -2.87 15.07
CA ILE A 324 -0.21 -4.17 14.63
C ILE A 324 -1.74 -4.18 14.84
N PRO A 325 -2.51 -4.63 13.84
CA PRO A 325 -3.96 -4.66 13.91
C PRO A 325 -4.52 -5.73 14.83
N LEU A 326 -5.75 -5.48 15.29
CA LEU A 326 -6.54 -6.47 16.01
C LEU A 326 -7.21 -7.44 15.04
N ILE A 327 -7.38 -8.69 15.45
CA ILE A 327 -7.96 -9.76 14.63
C ILE A 327 -9.40 -9.44 14.20
N VAL A 328 -10.16 -8.78 15.08
CA VAL A 328 -11.56 -8.36 14.83
C VAL A 328 -11.66 -7.43 13.62
N GLU A 329 -10.60 -6.67 13.29
CA GLU A 329 -10.57 -5.79 12.11
C GLU A 329 -10.65 -6.59 10.79
N PHE A 330 -10.35 -7.89 10.82
CA PHE A 330 -10.33 -8.80 9.66
C PHE A 330 -11.52 -9.76 9.59
N GLU A 331 -12.49 -9.68 10.53
CA GLU A 331 -13.62 -10.61 10.57
C GLU A 331 -14.38 -10.66 9.24
N SER A 332 -14.66 -9.50 8.62
CA SER A 332 -15.32 -9.45 7.32
C SER A 332 -14.54 -10.14 6.19
N LEU A 333 -13.20 -10.16 6.26
CA LEU A 333 -12.35 -10.85 5.29
C LEU A 333 -12.40 -12.36 5.49
N PHE A 334 -12.38 -12.84 6.73
CA PHE A 334 -12.50 -14.26 7.03
C PHE A 334 -13.87 -14.80 6.66
N MET A 335 -14.93 -14.03 6.91
CA MET A 335 -16.28 -14.37 6.51
C MET A 335 -16.42 -14.43 4.98
N MET A 336 -15.84 -13.47 4.25
CA MET A 336 -15.78 -13.52 2.78
C MET A 336 -15.04 -14.77 2.31
N ALA A 337 -13.81 -14.99 2.78
CA ALA A 337 -12.97 -16.08 2.31
C ALA A 337 -13.52 -17.47 2.67
N GLY A 338 -14.16 -17.61 3.84
CA GLY A 338 -14.78 -18.87 4.28
C GLY A 338 -15.94 -19.35 3.41
N ARG A 339 -16.51 -18.47 2.56
CA ARG A 339 -17.54 -18.85 1.57
C ARG A 339 -16.95 -19.46 0.30
N HIS A 340 -15.64 -19.34 0.09
CA HIS A 340 -14.97 -19.78 -1.13
C HIS A 340 -14.11 -21.02 -0.88
N PRO A 341 -14.46 -22.18 -1.46
CA PRO A 341 -13.68 -23.41 -1.32
C PRO A 341 -12.27 -23.26 -1.93
N SER A 342 -12.09 -22.33 -2.87
CA SER A 342 -10.77 -22.05 -3.46
C SER A 342 -9.79 -21.42 -2.49
N VAL A 343 -10.21 -20.79 -1.39
CA VAL A 343 -9.25 -20.20 -0.44
C VAL A 343 -8.56 -21.30 0.34
N MET A 344 -7.25 -21.45 0.09
CA MET A 344 -6.46 -22.57 0.56
C MET A 344 -5.35 -22.20 1.55
N ALA A 345 -4.90 -20.96 1.55
CA ALA A 345 -3.80 -20.54 2.41
C ALA A 345 -3.81 -19.05 2.66
N TRP A 346 -3.11 -18.66 3.72
CA TRP A 346 -3.00 -17.28 4.13
C TRP A 346 -1.57 -16.86 4.40
N THR A 347 -1.30 -15.59 4.12
CA THR A 347 -0.10 -14.91 4.63
C THR A 347 -0.52 -13.83 5.63
N LEU A 348 0.09 -13.86 6.81
CA LEU A 348 -0.18 -12.94 7.92
C LEU A 348 0.23 -11.50 7.61
N GLY A 349 1.32 -11.36 6.88
CA GLY A 349 1.92 -10.09 6.57
C GLY A 349 3.35 -10.21 6.05
N LYS A 350 3.95 -9.05 5.77
CA LYS A 350 5.30 -8.89 5.22
C LYS A 350 6.16 -8.03 6.13
N GLY A 351 7.38 -8.51 6.41
CA GLY A 351 8.39 -7.73 7.13
C GLY A 351 7.98 -7.39 8.56
N LEU A 352 7.23 -8.26 9.22
CA LEU A 352 6.85 -8.04 10.61
C LEU A 352 8.05 -8.30 11.53
N ASN A 353 8.19 -7.47 12.56
CA ASN A 353 9.25 -7.67 13.55
C ASN A 353 8.87 -8.79 14.52
N ASN A 354 9.88 -9.49 15.06
CA ASN A 354 9.64 -10.53 16.06
C ASN A 354 9.43 -9.88 17.45
N SER A 355 8.19 -9.43 17.71
CA SER A 355 7.77 -8.80 18.96
C SER A 355 6.64 -9.61 19.62
N LEU A 356 6.40 -9.41 20.92
CA LEU A 356 5.29 -10.07 21.62
C LEU A 356 3.93 -9.75 20.98
N SER A 357 3.73 -8.51 20.52
CA SER A 357 2.53 -8.10 19.81
C SER A 357 2.34 -8.86 18.49
N THR A 358 3.42 -9.08 17.75
CA THR A 358 3.42 -9.85 16.50
C THR A 358 3.10 -11.32 16.76
N ILE A 359 3.68 -11.90 17.82
CA ILE A 359 3.43 -13.30 18.21
C ILE A 359 1.96 -13.50 18.59
N ASN A 360 1.40 -12.61 19.40
CA ASN A 360 -0.02 -12.68 19.79
C ASN A 360 -0.96 -12.53 18.58
N TYR A 361 -0.61 -11.62 17.67
CA TYR A 361 -1.33 -11.44 16.40
C TYR A 361 -1.27 -12.73 15.56
N GLN A 362 -0.08 -13.30 15.36
CA GLN A 362 0.11 -14.55 14.61
C GLN A 362 -0.71 -15.69 15.21
N GLN A 363 -0.58 -15.94 16.52
CA GLN A 363 -1.29 -17.03 17.19
C GLN A 363 -2.80 -16.90 17.10
N GLY A 364 -3.34 -15.69 17.26
CA GLY A 364 -4.78 -15.49 17.18
C GLY A 364 -5.33 -15.64 15.75
N ILE A 365 -4.56 -15.28 14.73
CA ILE A 365 -4.94 -15.52 13.33
C ILE A 365 -4.84 -17.02 13.00
N GLU A 366 -3.80 -17.71 13.44
CA GLU A 366 -3.65 -19.18 13.27
C GLU A 366 -4.80 -19.94 13.93
N GLN A 367 -5.24 -19.51 15.12
CA GLN A 367 -6.40 -20.10 15.79
C GLN A 367 -7.70 -19.87 15.00
N GLN A 368 -7.90 -18.67 14.46
CA GLN A 368 -9.10 -18.31 13.72
C GLN A 368 -9.19 -19.02 12.35
N LEU A 369 -8.06 -19.25 11.69
CA LEU A 369 -7.98 -19.82 10.34
C LEU A 369 -7.72 -21.34 10.33
N SER A 370 -7.51 -21.96 11.49
CA SER A 370 -7.32 -23.41 11.58
C SER A 370 -8.49 -24.16 10.94
N PRO A 371 -8.25 -25.15 10.05
CA PRO A 371 -6.98 -25.82 9.77
C PRO A 371 -6.24 -25.34 8.49
N GLN A 372 -6.50 -24.14 7.97
CA GLN A 372 -5.80 -23.62 6.80
C GLN A 372 -4.32 -23.29 7.12
N PRO A 373 -3.37 -23.57 6.22
CA PRO A 373 -1.98 -23.18 6.39
C PRO A 373 -1.81 -21.65 6.36
N VAL A 374 -1.04 -21.14 7.32
CA VAL A 374 -0.77 -19.72 7.52
C VAL A 374 0.74 -19.49 7.50
N TYR A 375 1.18 -18.48 6.73
CA TYR A 375 2.60 -18.17 6.50
C TYR A 375 2.97 -16.73 6.90
N ASN A 376 4.24 -16.50 7.22
CA ASN A 376 4.82 -15.18 7.43
C ASN A 376 5.91 -14.91 6.38
N LEU A 377 5.90 -13.72 5.78
CA LEU A 377 6.90 -13.34 4.76
C LEU A 377 7.97 -12.42 5.33
N ASN A 378 9.20 -12.93 5.35
CA ASN A 378 10.39 -12.21 5.79
C ASN A 378 11.17 -11.63 4.61
N LEU A 379 11.74 -10.44 4.82
CA LEU A 379 12.50 -9.71 3.80
C LEU A 379 13.92 -10.24 3.63
N PHE A 380 14.50 -10.79 4.70
CA PHE A 380 15.87 -11.27 4.75
C PHE A 380 15.89 -12.60 5.51
N ALA A 381 16.81 -13.48 5.13
CA ALA A 381 17.19 -14.62 5.95
C ALA A 381 17.90 -14.09 7.20
N ALA A 382 17.15 -13.72 8.23
CA ALA A 382 17.72 -13.69 9.58
C ALA A 382 18.21 -15.12 9.85
N GLY A 383 19.33 -15.31 10.56
CA GLY A 383 19.93 -16.61 10.85
C GLY A 383 19.09 -17.54 11.74
N GLN A 384 17.78 -17.57 11.54
CA GLN A 384 16.83 -18.52 12.11
C GLN A 384 16.86 -19.82 11.31
N ASP A 385 16.57 -20.92 11.99
CA ASP A 385 16.64 -22.27 11.45
C ASP A 385 15.85 -22.38 10.15
N LEU A 386 16.53 -22.80 9.08
CA LEU A 386 16.02 -23.02 7.72
C LEU A 386 14.90 -24.08 7.61
N ASN A 387 14.39 -24.58 8.74
CA ASN A 387 13.47 -25.71 8.83
C ASN A 387 12.04 -25.33 9.23
N ASP A 388 11.74 -24.06 9.48
CA ASP A 388 10.36 -23.61 9.74
C ASP A 388 9.67 -23.19 8.44
N ASP A 389 8.89 -24.10 7.85
CA ASP A 389 8.12 -23.85 6.62
C ASP A 389 7.07 -22.73 6.75
N SER A 390 6.75 -22.28 7.98
CA SER A 390 5.85 -21.14 8.20
C SER A 390 6.49 -19.80 7.85
N GLN A 391 7.82 -19.72 7.90
CA GLN A 391 8.57 -18.51 7.60
C GLN A 391 9.18 -18.56 6.21
N LEU A 392 8.59 -17.80 5.30
CA LEU A 392 9.00 -17.75 3.91
C LEU A 392 9.86 -16.52 3.64
N ILE A 393 10.95 -16.70 2.91
CA ILE A 393 11.86 -15.60 2.55
C ILE A 393 11.51 -15.11 1.14
N LEU A 394 11.29 -13.80 1.01
CA LEU A 394 11.02 -13.16 -0.28
C LEU A 394 12.24 -13.17 -1.19
N GLY A 395 12.19 -13.94 -2.28
CA GLY A 395 13.19 -13.95 -3.34
C GLY A 395 12.85 -13.04 -4.53
N VAL A 396 13.77 -12.99 -5.50
CA VAL A 396 13.63 -12.20 -6.75
C VAL A 396 12.66 -12.85 -7.73
N GLU A 397 12.65 -14.19 -7.80
CA GLU A 397 11.77 -14.96 -8.70
C GLU A 397 10.48 -15.43 -8.00
N GLY A 398 10.47 -15.39 -6.66
CA GLY A 398 9.35 -15.77 -5.81
C GLY A 398 9.84 -16.37 -4.50
N PHE A 399 9.14 -17.37 -3.99
CA PHE A 399 9.51 -18.09 -2.77
C PHE A 399 9.09 -19.56 -2.85
N SER A 400 9.71 -20.41 -2.03
CA SER A 400 9.46 -21.85 -2.01
C SER A 400 9.54 -22.39 -0.59
N GLY A 401 8.87 -23.51 -0.33
CA GLY A 401 8.96 -24.28 0.91
C GLY A 401 8.79 -25.77 0.62
N SER A 402 8.70 -26.61 1.66
CA SER A 402 8.50 -28.06 1.48
C SER A 402 7.22 -28.40 0.70
N TRP A 403 6.22 -27.53 0.76
CA TRP A 403 4.94 -27.66 0.06
C TRP A 403 5.03 -27.43 -1.46
N GLY A 404 6.07 -26.75 -1.95
CA GLY A 404 6.21 -26.38 -3.36
C GLY A 404 6.82 -24.99 -3.60
N ARG A 405 6.43 -24.35 -4.71
CA ARG A 405 7.01 -23.07 -5.15
C ARG A 405 5.96 -22.06 -5.59
N ALA A 406 6.29 -20.78 -5.43
CA ALA A 406 5.52 -19.64 -5.90
C ALA A 406 6.39 -18.75 -6.78
N GLU A 407 5.90 -18.41 -7.97
CA GLU A 407 6.65 -17.65 -8.99
C GLU A 407 5.89 -16.37 -9.40
N TYR A 408 6.61 -15.26 -9.59
CA TYR A 408 6.00 -14.01 -10.06
C TYR A 408 5.39 -14.13 -11.46
N PHE A 409 4.28 -13.42 -11.68
CA PHE A 409 3.69 -13.25 -13.00
C PHE A 409 4.50 -12.24 -13.82
N ASN A 410 5.29 -12.74 -14.76
CA ASN A 410 6.15 -11.94 -15.64
C ASN A 410 5.41 -11.59 -16.93
N ASN A 411 4.81 -10.39 -17.01
CA ASN A 411 4.27 -9.86 -18.28
C ASN A 411 4.94 -8.55 -18.75
N SER A 412 5.91 -8.00 -18.01
CA SER A 412 6.73 -6.86 -18.45
C SER A 412 7.91 -6.64 -17.51
N ASP A 413 9.11 -6.70 -18.09
CA ASP A 413 10.46 -6.53 -17.55
C ASP A 413 10.81 -7.28 -16.24
N PRO A 414 11.90 -8.10 -16.24
CA PRO A 414 12.42 -8.67 -15.02
C PRO A 414 12.66 -7.56 -14.00
N ALA A 415 12.45 -7.84 -12.71
CA ALA A 415 12.98 -7.00 -11.65
C ALA A 415 14.49 -6.82 -11.91
N GLY A 416 14.85 -5.67 -12.49
CA GLY A 416 16.23 -5.29 -12.68
C GLY A 416 16.92 -5.26 -11.31
N PRO A 417 18.27 -5.21 -11.27
CA PRO A 417 18.96 -5.03 -10.01
C PRO A 417 18.34 -3.87 -9.23
N LEU A 418 18.14 -4.07 -7.91
CA LEU A 418 17.56 -3.08 -6.97
C LEU A 418 18.16 -1.67 -7.13
N ILE A 419 19.39 -1.59 -7.62
CA ILE A 419 20.08 -0.38 -8.07
C ILE A 419 20.69 -0.70 -9.44
N GLY A 420 20.14 -0.12 -10.51
CA GLY A 420 20.70 -0.25 -11.86
C GLY A 420 21.49 0.97 -12.33
N GLU A 421 21.93 0.95 -13.59
CA GLU A 421 22.66 2.05 -14.22
C GLU A 421 21.81 3.33 -14.32
N THR A 422 22.43 4.49 -14.33
CA THR A 422 21.70 5.76 -14.36
C THR A 422 21.02 6.00 -15.72
N ASN A 423 19.75 6.42 -15.70
CA ASN A 423 19.01 6.79 -16.92
C ASN A 423 19.51 8.11 -17.55
N TRP A 424 20.47 8.79 -16.92
CA TRP A 424 21.01 10.07 -17.38
C TRP A 424 22.15 9.89 -18.39
N ARG A 425 21.79 9.95 -19.68
CA ARG A 425 22.75 9.94 -20.78
C ARG A 425 23.76 11.10 -20.65
N GLY A 426 25.06 10.78 -20.64
CA GLY A 426 26.13 11.77 -20.56
C GLY A 426 26.47 12.28 -19.15
N GLN A 427 25.83 11.75 -18.09
CA GLN A 427 26.11 12.13 -16.70
C GLN A 427 27.59 12.01 -16.32
N LYS A 428 28.28 10.95 -16.78
CA LYS A 428 29.72 10.74 -16.56
C LYS A 428 30.55 11.93 -17.05
N ILE A 429 30.26 12.39 -18.27
CA ILE A 429 30.95 13.52 -18.90
C ILE A 429 30.65 14.81 -18.13
N ILE A 430 29.38 15.03 -17.75
CA ILE A 430 28.95 16.21 -17.01
C ILE A 430 29.64 16.25 -15.63
N ALA A 431 29.66 15.14 -14.89
CA ALA A 431 30.27 15.06 -13.57
C ALA A 431 31.78 15.31 -13.62
N ILE A 432 32.50 14.72 -14.58
CA ILE A 432 33.94 14.95 -14.78
C ILE A 432 34.20 16.41 -15.18
N GLY A 433 33.45 16.92 -16.17
CA GLY A 433 33.54 18.32 -16.60
C GLY A 433 33.30 19.28 -15.44
N TRP A 434 32.34 18.98 -14.57
CA TRP A 434 32.06 19.77 -13.38
C TRP A 434 33.17 19.71 -12.34
N LEU A 435 33.80 18.55 -12.14
CA LEU A 435 34.96 18.42 -11.26
C LEU A 435 36.12 19.28 -11.76
N VAL A 436 36.42 19.26 -13.06
CA VAL A 436 37.45 20.11 -13.67
C VAL A 436 37.11 21.59 -13.50
N TRP A 437 35.85 21.97 -13.69
CA TRP A 437 35.37 23.33 -13.46
C TRP A 437 35.55 23.77 -11.99
N LEU A 438 35.23 22.90 -11.04
CA LEU A 438 35.45 23.16 -9.61
C LEU A 438 36.94 23.26 -9.26
N MET A 439 37.82 22.50 -9.92
CA MET A 439 39.28 22.65 -9.80
C MET A 439 39.77 24.02 -10.27
N LEU A 440 39.32 24.47 -11.44
CA LEU A 440 39.64 25.80 -11.96
C LEU A 440 39.14 26.90 -11.01
N LEU A 441 37.90 26.81 -10.56
CA LEU A 441 37.32 27.76 -9.62
C LEU A 441 38.04 27.80 -8.28
N SER A 442 38.38 26.64 -7.73
CA SER A 442 39.13 26.52 -6.48
C SER A 442 40.50 27.19 -6.60
N PHE A 443 41.20 26.98 -7.72
CA PHE A 443 42.50 27.58 -8.00
C PHE A 443 42.43 29.11 -8.16
N GLN A 444 41.46 29.62 -8.92
CA GLN A 444 41.29 31.07 -9.09
C GLN A 444 40.91 31.76 -7.77
N ASN A 445 40.10 31.10 -6.95
CA ASN A 445 39.69 31.60 -5.62
C ASN A 445 40.83 31.54 -4.60
N PHE A 446 41.76 30.59 -4.73
CA PHE A 446 42.98 30.54 -3.93
C PHE A 446 43.93 31.71 -4.25
N ARG A 447 44.06 32.08 -5.53
CA ARG A 447 44.87 33.21 -5.99
C ARG A 447 44.26 34.59 -5.70
N ALA A 448 42.95 34.65 -5.45
CA ALA A 448 42.25 35.90 -5.19
C ALA A 448 42.65 36.54 -3.84
N PRO A 449 42.78 37.88 -3.76
CA PRO A 449 43.10 38.55 -2.51
C PRO A 449 41.99 38.38 -1.46
N ASN A 450 42.39 38.27 -0.19
CA ASN A 450 41.44 38.31 0.92
C ASN A 450 40.81 39.71 1.00
N TRP A 451 39.49 39.76 1.17
CA TRP A 451 38.73 41.00 1.34
C TRP A 451 38.00 40.98 2.70
N LYS A 452 37.94 42.14 3.34
CA LYS A 452 37.33 42.37 4.66
C LYS A 452 35.86 42.74 4.51
N TYR A 453 35.11 42.68 5.62
CA TYR A 453 33.69 43.06 5.64
C TYR A 453 33.47 44.52 5.22
N ARG A 454 34.40 45.43 5.56
CA ARG A 454 34.33 46.85 5.18
C ARG A 454 34.36 47.07 3.67
N ASP A 455 35.04 46.19 2.93
CA ASP A 455 35.22 46.28 1.48
C ASP A 455 33.90 46.00 0.72
N ILE A 456 32.85 45.53 1.41
CA ILE A 456 31.50 45.33 0.82
C ILE A 456 30.81 46.66 0.52
N PHE A 457 31.14 47.72 1.28
CA PHE A 457 30.50 49.03 1.17
C PHE A 457 31.28 50.03 0.31
N GLU A 458 32.44 49.64 -0.21
CA GLU A 458 33.21 50.52 -1.09
C GLU A 458 32.50 50.62 -2.45
N PRO A 459 32.09 51.82 -2.90
CA PRO A 459 31.44 51.99 -4.21
C PRO A 459 32.40 51.69 -5.38
N ASN A 460 33.72 51.91 -5.19
CA ASN A 460 34.75 51.71 -6.20
C ASN A 460 35.89 50.81 -5.68
N PRO A 461 35.65 49.49 -5.54
CA PRO A 461 36.64 48.57 -4.98
C PRO A 461 37.83 48.37 -5.94
N LYS A 462 39.02 48.16 -5.37
CA LYS A 462 40.26 47.90 -6.13
C LYS A 462 40.07 46.74 -7.12
N ARG A 463 40.76 46.79 -8.27
CA ARG A 463 40.65 45.77 -9.34
C ARG A 463 40.82 44.33 -8.83
N GLY A 464 41.70 44.10 -7.86
CA GLY A 464 41.89 42.80 -7.22
C GLY A 464 40.67 42.31 -6.44
N ILE A 465 39.97 43.20 -5.74
CA ILE A 465 38.76 42.90 -4.95
C ILE A 465 37.58 42.60 -5.89
N ARG A 466 37.43 43.35 -6.98
CA ARG A 466 36.41 43.06 -8.01
C ARG A 466 36.58 41.68 -8.63
N ARG A 467 37.83 41.30 -8.95
CA ARG A 467 38.15 39.95 -9.44
C ARG A 467 37.87 38.88 -8.38
N ALA A 468 38.23 39.12 -7.12
CA ALA A 468 37.93 38.21 -6.02
C ALA A 468 36.41 38.01 -5.87
N PHE A 469 35.63 39.09 -5.92
CA PHE A 469 34.17 39.05 -5.84
C PHE A 469 33.56 38.21 -6.97
N PHE A 470 33.98 38.43 -8.21
CA PHE A 470 33.51 37.69 -9.39
C PHE A 470 33.74 36.17 -9.24
N TRP A 471 34.99 35.77 -8.97
CA TRP A 471 35.33 34.35 -8.78
C TRP A 471 34.61 33.73 -7.59
N ARG A 472 34.34 34.52 -6.55
CA ARG A 472 33.60 34.08 -5.37
C ARG A 472 32.13 33.82 -5.68
N CYS A 473 31.49 34.70 -6.44
CA CYS A 473 30.11 34.53 -6.89
C CYS A 473 29.97 33.25 -7.72
N LEU A 474 30.86 33.05 -8.69
CA LEU A 474 30.88 31.86 -9.54
C LEU A 474 31.13 30.58 -8.74
N CYS A 475 32.00 30.61 -7.73
CA CYS A 475 32.26 29.48 -6.84
C CYS A 475 31.05 29.12 -5.95
N VAL A 476 30.29 30.12 -5.47
CA VAL A 476 29.05 29.88 -4.71
C VAL A 476 28.01 29.21 -5.61
N TRP A 477 27.81 29.74 -6.81
CA TRP A 477 26.92 29.14 -7.80
C TRP A 477 27.31 27.69 -8.13
N ALA A 478 28.59 27.45 -8.46
CA ALA A 478 29.08 26.13 -8.83
C ALA A 478 28.98 25.08 -7.72
N LYS A 479 29.11 25.51 -6.46
CA LYS A 479 28.92 24.67 -5.27
C LYS A 479 27.47 24.18 -5.13
N TYR A 480 26.49 25.08 -5.28
CA TYR A 480 25.08 24.69 -5.19
C TYR A 480 24.62 23.88 -6.40
N ALA A 481 25.18 24.17 -7.57
CA ALA A 481 25.02 23.32 -8.74
C ALA A 481 25.61 21.92 -8.55
N ALA A 482 26.75 21.76 -7.87
CA ALA A 482 27.28 20.42 -7.55
C ALA A 482 26.33 19.63 -6.62
N TRP A 483 25.77 20.29 -5.59
CA TRP A 483 24.75 19.68 -4.71
C TRP A 483 23.51 19.24 -5.48
N ALA A 484 22.98 20.14 -6.31
CA ALA A 484 21.85 19.82 -7.19
C ALA A 484 22.18 18.67 -8.14
N GLY A 485 23.40 18.61 -8.67
CA GLY A 485 23.87 17.55 -9.56
C GLY A 485 23.92 16.18 -8.90
N ILE A 486 24.38 16.14 -7.64
CA ILE A 486 24.32 14.95 -6.79
C ILE A 486 22.86 14.55 -6.56
N MET A 487 21.99 15.48 -6.16
CA MET A 487 20.56 15.20 -5.93
C MET A 487 19.86 14.67 -7.19
N THR A 488 20.09 15.28 -8.36
CA THR A 488 19.57 14.75 -9.62
C THR A 488 20.13 13.39 -9.95
N SER A 489 21.40 13.16 -9.67
CA SER A 489 22.01 11.85 -9.93
C SER A 489 21.34 10.75 -9.13
N ILE A 490 20.99 11.02 -7.86
CA ILE A 490 20.25 10.08 -7.01
C ILE A 490 18.84 9.84 -7.57
N LEU A 491 18.13 10.91 -7.97
CA LEU A 491 16.78 10.80 -8.52
C LEU A 491 16.72 9.96 -9.81
N PHE A 492 17.79 9.96 -10.61
CA PHE A 492 17.89 9.23 -11.88
C PHE A 492 18.63 7.88 -11.77
N LEU A 493 18.97 7.42 -10.56
CA LEU A 493 19.33 6.03 -10.35
C LEU A 493 18.12 5.17 -10.73
N THR A 494 18.31 4.18 -11.61
CA THR A 494 17.21 3.24 -11.90
C THR A 494 16.95 2.44 -10.64
N PHE A 495 15.83 2.74 -10.00
CA PHE A 495 15.29 2.00 -8.89
C PHE A 495 14.04 1.31 -9.41
N SER A 496 14.14 -0.01 -9.63
CA SER A 496 12.97 -0.83 -9.89
C SER A 496 12.53 -1.40 -8.55
N PRO A 497 11.46 -0.88 -7.93
CA PRO A 497 10.96 -1.46 -6.69
C PRO A 497 10.60 -2.92 -6.93
N PRO A 498 10.96 -3.83 -6.02
CA PRO A 498 10.51 -5.21 -6.10
C PRO A 498 8.97 -5.28 -6.12
N PRO A 499 8.37 -6.33 -6.72
CA PRO A 499 6.92 -6.50 -6.78
C PRO A 499 6.21 -6.49 -5.42
N TRP A 500 6.92 -6.86 -4.35
CA TRP A 500 6.43 -6.88 -2.97
C TRP A 500 6.52 -5.52 -2.25
N PHE A 501 7.09 -4.50 -2.87
CA PHE A 501 7.23 -3.17 -2.27
C PHE A 501 5.87 -2.45 -2.25
N PRO A 502 5.37 -2.01 -1.09
CA PRO A 502 3.96 -1.65 -0.93
C PRO A 502 3.62 -0.22 -1.36
N TYR A 503 4.59 0.59 -1.79
CA TYR A 503 4.36 2.01 -2.13
C TYR A 503 4.34 2.22 -3.63
N ASP A 504 3.38 3.02 -4.09
CA ASP A 504 3.35 3.51 -5.46
C ASP A 504 4.44 4.58 -5.67
N LEU A 505 5.42 4.25 -6.50
CA LEU A 505 6.52 5.12 -6.92
C LEU A 505 6.30 5.69 -8.34
N SER A 506 5.06 5.67 -8.86
CA SER A 506 4.70 6.26 -10.15
C SER A 506 5.18 7.71 -10.30
N TRP A 507 5.09 8.52 -9.24
CA TRP A 507 5.61 9.89 -9.22
C TRP A 507 7.12 9.97 -9.50
N LEU A 508 7.91 9.00 -9.01
CA LEU A 508 9.36 8.94 -9.24
C LEU A 508 9.63 8.58 -10.70
N THR A 509 8.87 7.64 -11.27
CA THR A 509 8.97 7.32 -12.69
C THR A 509 8.60 8.52 -13.57
N ALA A 510 7.56 9.28 -13.21
CA ALA A 510 7.16 10.50 -13.91
C ALA A 510 8.24 11.60 -13.84
N LEU A 511 8.95 11.71 -12.71
CA LEU A 511 10.13 12.58 -12.58
C LEU A 511 11.31 12.10 -13.43
N GLN A 512 11.56 10.79 -13.47
CA GLN A 512 12.63 10.20 -14.27
C GLN A 512 12.38 10.28 -15.78
N GLN A 513 11.14 10.49 -16.21
CA GLN A 513 10.79 10.79 -17.60
C GLN A 513 11.13 12.23 -18.03
N GLN A 514 11.36 13.14 -17.08
CA GLN A 514 11.73 14.52 -17.38
C GLN A 514 13.19 14.66 -17.80
N GLN A 515 13.54 15.79 -18.41
CA GLN A 515 14.93 16.08 -18.77
C GLN A 515 15.81 16.29 -17.52
N PRO A 516 16.90 15.50 -17.32
CA PRO A 516 17.75 15.62 -16.14
C PRO A 516 18.36 17.01 -15.93
N LEU A 517 18.73 17.68 -17.03
CA LEU A 517 19.31 19.03 -17.01
C LEU A 517 18.34 20.08 -16.48
N LEU A 518 17.04 19.92 -16.74
CA LEU A 518 16.00 20.86 -16.30
C LEU A 518 15.77 20.71 -14.79
N ILE A 519 15.71 19.47 -14.29
CA ILE A 519 15.66 19.19 -12.84
C ILE A 519 16.93 19.72 -12.17
N TRP A 520 18.10 19.53 -12.80
CA TRP A 520 19.36 20.03 -12.26
C TRP A 520 19.34 21.55 -12.14
N LEU A 521 18.95 22.28 -13.20
CA LEU A 521 18.81 23.72 -13.21
C LEU A 521 17.79 24.20 -12.16
N PHE A 522 16.63 23.56 -12.07
CA PHE A 522 15.61 23.88 -11.07
C PHE A 522 16.15 23.75 -9.65
N LEU A 523 16.79 22.62 -9.33
CA LEU A 523 17.41 22.40 -8.01
C LEU A 523 18.55 23.38 -7.75
N THR A 524 19.36 23.76 -8.76
CA THR A 524 20.38 24.80 -8.58
C THR A 524 19.76 26.13 -8.15
N SER A 525 18.68 26.54 -8.82
CA SER A 525 17.96 27.79 -8.56
C SER A 525 17.32 27.77 -7.18
N LEU A 526 16.66 26.67 -6.83
CA LEU A 526 16.02 26.48 -5.53
C LEU A 526 17.04 26.57 -4.38
N LEU A 527 18.16 25.85 -4.48
CA LEU A 527 19.21 25.87 -3.45
C LEU A 527 19.86 27.25 -3.30
N LEU A 528 20.06 27.97 -4.41
CA LEU A 528 20.56 29.34 -4.39
C LEU A 528 19.57 30.31 -3.77
N LEU A 529 18.29 30.20 -4.11
CA LEU A 529 17.21 31.02 -3.54
C LEU A 529 17.11 30.81 -2.03
N LEU A 530 17.11 29.56 -1.56
CA LEU A 530 17.13 29.23 -0.14
C LEU A 530 18.35 29.82 0.58
N ARG A 531 19.53 29.76 -0.05
CA ARG A 531 20.75 30.35 0.51
C ARG A 531 20.68 31.87 0.57
N LEU A 532 20.22 32.52 -0.50
CA LEU A 532 20.08 33.98 -0.53
C LEU A 532 19.03 34.45 0.48
N PHE A 533 17.93 33.73 0.62
CA PHE A 533 16.91 34.00 1.65
C PHE A 533 17.49 33.90 3.06
N GLN A 534 18.22 32.82 3.37
CA GLN A 534 18.92 32.65 4.65
C GLN A 534 19.89 33.81 4.95
N VAL A 535 20.66 34.23 3.95
CA VAL A 535 21.65 35.31 4.11
C VAL A 535 20.96 36.68 4.18
N GLY A 536 19.88 36.89 3.45
CA GLY A 536 19.10 38.13 3.46
C GLY A 536 18.46 38.41 4.82
N LEU A 537 17.87 37.37 5.44
CA LEU A 537 17.35 37.45 6.81
C LEU A 537 18.45 37.80 7.82
N ALA A 538 19.67 37.33 7.60
CA ALA A 538 20.80 37.65 8.47
C ALA A 538 21.39 39.03 8.21
N ALA A 539 21.30 39.55 6.98
CA ALA A 539 21.89 40.82 6.55
C ALA A 539 21.38 42.01 7.38
N THR A 540 20.12 41.99 7.81
CA THR A 540 19.52 43.04 8.66
C THR A 540 20.20 43.21 10.02
N CYS A 541 21.03 42.24 10.44
CA CYS A 541 21.73 42.24 11.72
C CYS A 541 23.23 42.49 11.62
N PHE A 542 23.71 42.81 10.42
CA PHE A 542 25.05 43.30 10.25
C PHE A 542 25.06 44.83 10.26
N PRO A 543 26.16 45.45 10.71
CA PRO A 543 26.30 46.90 10.68
C PRO A 543 26.38 47.40 9.23
N GLY A 544 25.49 48.35 8.89
CA GLY A 544 25.21 48.80 7.54
C GLY A 544 24.61 47.66 6.72
N PRO A 545 23.30 47.63 6.39
CA PRO A 545 22.68 46.46 5.76
C PRO A 545 23.41 46.12 4.44
N PRO A 546 24.21 45.03 4.39
CA PRO A 546 24.97 44.71 3.20
C PRO A 546 24.07 44.09 2.14
N GLY A 547 24.42 44.23 0.86
CA GLY A 547 23.74 43.50 -0.20
C GLY A 547 23.83 41.99 0.02
N THR A 548 22.70 41.28 -0.13
CA THR A 548 22.56 39.84 0.17
C THR A 548 23.59 38.97 -0.57
N VAL A 549 23.82 39.26 -1.86
CA VAL A 549 24.78 38.52 -2.69
C VAL A 549 26.21 38.73 -2.16
N ALA A 550 26.56 39.98 -1.82
CA ALA A 550 27.90 40.29 -1.34
C ALA A 550 28.19 39.68 0.03
N LEU A 551 27.20 39.71 0.93
CA LEU A 551 27.29 39.03 2.21
C LEU A 551 27.40 37.50 2.02
N CYS A 552 26.68 36.92 1.06
CA CYS A 552 26.75 35.48 0.76
C CYS A 552 28.15 35.08 0.29
N CYS A 553 28.72 35.83 -0.66
CA CYS A 553 30.08 35.62 -1.15
C CYS A 553 31.13 35.76 -0.02
N TRP A 554 30.95 36.74 0.87
CA TRP A 554 31.82 36.96 2.02
C TRP A 554 31.73 35.83 3.06
N LEU A 555 30.53 35.33 3.36
CA LEU A 555 30.30 34.25 4.32
C LEU A 555 30.92 32.93 3.86
N ASP A 556 30.92 32.62 2.56
CA ASP A 556 31.41 31.33 2.08
C ASP A 556 32.96 31.22 2.09
N ASN A 557 33.71 32.33 2.21
CA ASN A 557 34.99 32.47 2.94
C ASN A 557 36.09 31.35 2.95
N LYS A 558 36.93 31.17 1.91
CA LYS A 558 38.25 30.47 1.85
C LYS A 558 38.37 28.98 2.21
N HIS A 559 37.37 28.34 2.83
CA HIS A 559 37.47 26.94 3.29
C HIS A 559 36.46 26.02 2.61
N GLY A 560 36.18 26.28 1.33
CA GLY A 560 35.24 25.46 0.57
C GLY A 560 35.94 24.22 0.05
N TRP A 561 35.80 23.09 0.74
CA TRP A 561 36.02 21.75 0.19
C TRP A 561 34.99 21.43 -0.91
N THR A 562 34.75 22.38 -1.82
CA THR A 562 33.83 22.27 -2.96
C THR A 562 34.30 21.19 -3.93
N LEU A 563 35.61 20.96 -3.98
CA LEU A 563 36.22 19.81 -4.65
C LEU A 563 35.73 18.47 -4.10
N MET A 564 35.47 18.36 -2.79
CA MET A 564 34.91 17.11 -2.23
C MET A 564 33.50 16.86 -2.74
N LEU A 565 32.71 17.90 -3.02
CA LEU A 565 31.39 17.76 -3.64
C LEU A 565 31.51 17.29 -5.10
N GLY A 566 32.46 17.85 -5.86
CA GLY A 566 32.75 17.35 -7.21
C GLY A 566 33.20 15.89 -7.20
N LEU A 567 34.07 15.52 -6.26
CA LEU A 567 34.57 14.16 -6.09
C LEU A 567 33.46 13.21 -5.62
N THR A 568 32.54 13.67 -4.76
CA THR A 568 31.30 12.96 -4.39
C THR A 568 30.51 12.62 -5.64
N TRP A 569 30.30 13.60 -6.52
CA TRP A 569 29.47 13.45 -7.70
C TRP A 569 30.10 12.44 -8.68
N VAL A 570 31.41 12.52 -8.92
CA VAL A 570 32.09 11.53 -9.76
C VAL A 570 32.06 10.14 -9.13
N LEU A 571 32.31 10.01 -7.83
CA LEU A 571 32.25 8.71 -7.14
C LEU A 571 30.86 8.11 -7.19
N LEU A 572 29.80 8.90 -7.01
CA LEU A 572 28.41 8.43 -7.14
C LEU A 572 28.15 7.81 -8.51
N VAL A 573 28.67 8.42 -9.57
CA VAL A 573 28.45 7.98 -10.96
C VAL A 573 29.30 6.76 -11.35
N TYR A 574 30.48 6.59 -10.76
CA TYR A 574 31.41 5.50 -11.10
C TYR A 574 31.41 4.33 -10.11
N ASN A 575 31.10 4.57 -8.83
CA ASN A 575 31.17 3.57 -7.77
C ASN A 575 30.07 3.80 -6.72
N HIS A 576 29.01 3.00 -6.79
CA HIS A 576 27.86 3.07 -5.89
C HIS A 576 28.22 2.77 -4.41
N TYR A 577 29.33 2.10 -4.14
CA TYR A 577 29.64 1.56 -2.80
C TYR A 577 30.30 2.53 -1.80
N TYR A 578 30.73 3.74 -2.21
CA TYR A 578 31.44 4.68 -1.31
C TYR A 578 31.05 6.15 -1.46
N TRP A 579 29.94 6.42 -2.14
CA TRP A 579 29.45 7.77 -2.41
C TRP A 579 29.17 8.60 -1.13
N PHE A 580 28.95 7.96 0.02
CA PHE A 580 28.65 8.60 1.30
C PHE A 580 29.88 9.16 2.04
N ILE A 581 31.10 8.73 1.69
CA ILE A 581 32.32 9.17 2.39
C ILE A 581 32.62 10.66 2.17
N PRO A 582 32.64 11.19 0.92
CA PRO A 582 32.87 12.61 0.68
C PRO A 582 31.83 13.58 1.28
N PRO A 583 30.50 13.32 1.28
CA PRO A 583 29.53 14.19 1.93
C PRO A 583 29.64 14.12 3.46
N LEU A 584 29.97 12.96 4.04
CA LEU A 584 30.26 12.84 5.46
C LEU A 584 31.46 13.71 5.86
N LEU A 585 32.55 13.67 5.10
CA LEU A 585 33.73 14.52 5.31
C LEU A 585 33.40 16.01 5.11
N TYR A 586 32.55 16.35 4.15
CA TYR A 586 32.09 17.72 3.95
C TYR A 586 31.26 18.24 5.14
N VAL A 587 30.38 17.42 5.70
CA VAL A 587 29.59 17.77 6.89
C VAL A 587 30.49 17.88 8.13
N LEU A 588 31.38 16.93 8.34
CA LEU A 588 32.32 16.91 9.46
C LEU A 588 33.24 18.14 9.44
N THR A 589 33.76 18.51 8.27
CA THR A 589 34.55 19.75 8.11
C THR A 589 33.72 21.02 8.32
N ALA A 590 32.44 21.02 7.93
CA ALA A 590 31.55 22.14 8.21
C ALA A 590 31.31 22.33 9.73
N ILE A 591 31.16 21.24 10.48
CA ILE A 591 31.02 21.22 11.94
C ILE A 591 32.30 21.74 12.61
N ILE A 592 33.47 21.19 12.24
CA ILE A 592 34.77 21.61 12.80
C ILE A 592 35.05 23.10 12.55
N LEU A 593 34.66 23.64 11.40
CA LEU A 593 34.89 25.04 11.03
C LEU A 593 33.83 26.01 11.54
N LEU A 594 32.75 25.52 12.15
CA LEU A 594 31.66 26.34 12.67
C LEU A 594 32.12 27.40 13.70
N PRO A 595 33.00 27.09 14.68
CA PRO A 595 33.50 28.09 15.64
C PRO A 595 34.29 29.21 14.96
N ARG A 596 35.07 28.87 13.92
CA ARG A 596 35.85 29.85 13.14
C ARG A 596 34.94 30.76 12.31
N ARG A 597 33.84 30.24 11.76
CA ARG A 597 32.83 31.03 11.03
C ARG A 597 32.09 31.97 12.00
N ALA A 598 31.66 31.47 13.15
CA ALA A 598 30.97 32.28 14.17
C ALA A 598 31.86 33.41 14.71
N ARG A 599 33.16 33.16 14.93
CA ARG A 599 34.12 34.19 15.34
C ARG A 599 34.29 35.29 14.29
N ARG A 600 34.32 34.93 13.01
CA ARG A 600 34.41 35.91 11.90
C ARG A 600 33.17 36.80 11.80
N VAL A 601 31.98 36.22 11.92
CA VAL A 601 30.72 36.98 11.92
C VAL A 601 30.65 37.94 13.11
N ARG A 602 31.06 37.50 14.32
CA ARG A 602 31.16 38.36 15.49
C ARG A 602 32.15 39.53 15.30
N LYS A 603 33.32 39.27 14.70
CA LYS A 603 34.30 40.33 14.38
C LYS A 603 33.78 41.37 13.38
N ALA A 604 32.81 41.01 12.54
CA ALA A 604 32.15 41.93 11.62
C ALA A 604 30.95 42.66 12.26
N GLY A 605 30.68 42.47 13.56
CA GLY A 605 29.54 43.07 14.26
C GLY A 605 28.21 42.33 14.06
N GLY A 606 28.19 41.20 13.35
CA GLY A 606 26.99 40.41 13.09
C GLY A 606 26.71 39.34 14.16
N LYS A 607 25.44 38.93 14.27
CA LYS A 607 25.00 37.83 15.15
C LYS A 607 24.85 36.52 14.36
N TYR A 608 25.78 35.58 14.55
CA TYR A 608 25.77 34.27 13.85
C TYR A 608 24.49 33.45 14.12
N LEU A 609 23.86 33.64 15.28
CA LEU A 609 22.61 32.95 15.65
C LEU A 609 21.51 33.15 14.59
N ARG A 610 21.43 34.32 13.94
CA ARG A 610 20.42 34.56 12.90
C ARG A 610 20.70 33.83 11.59
N LEU A 611 21.98 33.59 11.26
CA LEU A 611 22.35 32.71 10.14
C LEU A 611 22.00 31.24 10.42
N ALA A 612 22.10 30.85 11.69
CA ALA A 612 21.76 29.50 12.13
C ALA A 612 20.25 29.30 12.35
N LEU A 613 19.45 30.37 12.44
CA LEU A 613 18.02 30.28 12.77
C LEU A 613 17.25 29.42 11.77
N LEU A 614 17.33 29.71 10.47
CA LEU A 614 16.64 28.94 9.43
C LEU A 614 17.01 27.44 9.44
N PRO A 615 18.31 27.04 9.35
CA PRO A 615 18.65 25.63 9.41
C PRO A 615 18.31 25.00 10.76
N LEU A 616 18.41 25.72 11.88
CA LEU A 616 17.99 25.24 13.20
C LEU A 616 16.48 24.99 13.25
N THR A 617 15.66 25.90 12.74
CA THR A 617 14.21 25.74 12.66
C THR A 617 13.85 24.57 11.76
N VAL A 618 14.52 24.40 10.61
CA VAL A 618 14.29 23.25 9.74
C VAL A 618 14.69 21.96 10.46
N THR A 619 15.83 21.90 11.14
CA THR A 619 16.23 20.71 11.91
C THR A 619 15.32 20.43 13.10
N LEU A 620 14.78 21.44 13.76
CA LEU A 620 13.83 21.28 14.87
C LEU A 620 12.47 20.81 14.37
N VAL A 621 11.99 21.35 13.25
CA VAL A 621 10.73 20.91 12.63
C VAL A 621 10.86 19.49 12.10
N VAL A 622 11.93 19.18 11.36
CA VAL A 622 12.21 17.83 10.88
C VAL A 622 12.43 16.87 12.04
N GLY A 623 13.22 17.26 13.05
CA GLY A 623 13.46 16.46 14.24
C GLY A 623 12.18 16.21 15.05
N GLY A 624 11.33 17.24 15.19
CA GLY A 624 10.03 17.14 15.84
C GLY A 624 9.08 16.22 15.07
N ALA A 625 9.03 16.33 13.74
CA ALA A 625 8.25 15.42 12.89
C ALA A 625 8.78 13.97 12.99
N LEU A 626 10.10 13.79 12.98
CA LEU A 626 10.73 12.48 13.15
C LEU A 626 10.45 11.86 14.53
N LEU A 627 10.45 12.66 15.60
CA LEU A 627 10.08 12.21 16.95
C LEU A 627 8.58 11.89 17.06
N TRP A 628 7.73 12.67 16.40
CA TRP A 628 6.30 12.38 16.30
C TRP A 628 6.04 11.02 15.64
N HIS A 629 6.89 10.66 14.67
CA HIS A 629 6.87 9.37 13.96
C HIS A 629 7.96 8.41 14.46
N TYR A 630 8.23 8.37 15.77
CA TYR A 630 9.28 7.54 16.34
C TYR A 630 9.12 6.03 16.02
N SER A 631 7.88 5.53 15.92
CA SER A 631 7.62 4.12 15.55
C SER A 631 8.18 3.77 14.17
N ASP A 632 8.11 4.69 13.20
CA ASP A 632 8.71 4.51 11.88
C ASP A 632 10.24 4.47 11.96
N LEU A 633 10.84 5.33 12.79
CA LEU A 633 12.29 5.37 12.99
C LEU A 633 12.83 4.10 13.66
N ALA A 634 12.17 3.64 14.72
CA ALA A 634 12.55 2.42 15.42
C ALA A 634 12.48 1.21 14.48
N TYR A 635 11.42 1.13 13.67
CA TYR A 635 11.26 0.07 12.69
C TYR A 635 12.32 0.14 11.57
N LEU A 636 12.64 1.34 11.06
CA LEU A 636 13.73 1.53 10.09
C LEU A 636 15.08 1.13 10.67
N ALA A 637 15.35 1.46 11.93
CA ALA A 637 16.58 1.07 12.61
C ALA A 637 16.71 -0.46 12.70
N TRP A 638 15.63 -1.15 13.07
CA TRP A 638 15.55 -2.62 13.06
C TRP A 638 15.79 -3.21 11.66
N LEU A 639 15.14 -2.65 10.63
CA LEU A 639 15.30 -3.10 9.24
C LEU A 639 16.73 -2.89 8.72
N MET A 640 17.40 -1.82 9.16
CA MET A 640 18.82 -1.59 8.87
C MET A 640 19.73 -2.57 9.62
N ASP A 641 19.45 -2.86 10.90
CA ASP A 641 20.22 -3.80 11.71
C ASP A 641 20.20 -5.22 11.12
N LEU A 642 19.02 -5.65 10.63
CA LEU A 642 18.85 -6.90 9.87
C LEU A 642 19.76 -7.00 8.65
N LYS A 643 20.07 -5.88 7.99
CA LYS A 643 20.97 -5.83 6.83
C LYS A 643 22.44 -5.69 7.22
N LEU A 644 22.71 -5.00 8.32
CA LEU A 644 24.07 -4.71 8.80
C LEU A 644 24.72 -5.92 9.48
N ASN A 645 23.98 -6.69 10.28
CA ASN A 645 24.53 -7.88 10.95
C ASN A 645 25.13 -8.92 10.00
N PRO A 646 24.45 -9.38 8.94
CA PRO A 646 25.05 -10.30 7.98
C PRO A 646 26.22 -9.68 7.19
N MET A 647 26.17 -8.37 6.87
CA MET A 647 27.32 -7.69 6.25
C MET A 647 28.52 -7.58 7.20
N LEU A 648 28.29 -7.32 8.50
CA LEU A 648 29.31 -7.27 9.53
C LEU A 648 29.91 -8.64 9.79
N GLU A 649 29.14 -9.73 9.71
CA GLU A 649 29.66 -11.10 9.78
C GLU A 649 30.50 -11.47 8.56
N VAL A 650 30.05 -11.12 7.35
CA VAL A 650 30.86 -11.30 6.12
C VAL A 650 32.15 -10.48 6.16
N LEU A 651 32.10 -9.27 6.74
CA LEU A 651 33.30 -8.45 6.96
C LEU A 651 34.21 -9.04 8.04
N LYS A 652 33.67 -9.55 9.15
CA LYS A 652 34.45 -10.27 10.17
C LYS A 652 35.16 -11.49 9.57
N LEU A 653 34.47 -12.31 8.77
CA LEU A 653 35.04 -13.47 8.09
C LEU A 653 36.15 -13.11 7.07
N LYS A 654 36.06 -11.95 6.42
CA LYS A 654 37.12 -11.45 5.52
C LYS A 654 38.31 -10.82 6.24
N PHE A 655 38.16 -10.41 7.50
CA PHE A 655 39.22 -9.81 8.31
C PHE A 655 39.84 -10.77 9.33
N THR A 656 39.31 -11.98 9.50
CA THR A 656 39.91 -13.03 10.35
C THR A 656 40.95 -13.91 9.64
N SER A 657 41.31 -13.59 8.39
CA SER A 657 42.42 -14.24 7.68
C SER A 657 43.55 -13.27 7.36
N TRP A 658 44.05 -12.54 8.36
CA TRP A 658 45.36 -11.88 8.37
C TRP A 658 46.03 -12.06 9.72
#